data_AF-A0A6L9M028-F1
#
_entry.id   AF-A0A6L9M028-F1
#
_cell.length_a   1.000
_cell.length_b   1.000
_cell.length_c   1.000
_cell.angle_alpha   90.00
_cell.angle_beta   90.00
_cell.angle_gamma   90.00
#
_symmetry.space_group_name_H-M   'P 1'
#
loop_
_entity.id
_entity.type
_entity.pdbx_description
1 polymer ?
#
loop_
_entity_poly.entity_id
_entity_poly.type
_entity_poly.pdbx_seq_one_letter_code
_entity_poly.pdbx_strand_id
1 'polypeptide(L)'
;MTLELGKYTAQGQQASQGFRAHELDKSGVQHLSNALQSIAQSMSDNRVRNDVETARVQLESGIVELDEKYKVDTDLDTLAERRSQDVKALVDGIKGGIHHRASDFLTNDFERTMQRDARHTRAFIDKRDGEMRLATMPEGMDVRMNKAIQAADGEKYQAARKELEGYVTSFQPFMSEGAFAKTWNSTMDAVDYKRSLRMVQGMAERGEVFNPEPFMHLSPNQAASVEATYRAAVREQERTVAQRQIDRGTVLLPRLQDSLASAMETGIPMDGTETMLAELATLGEQGAAKAALLQSQFNRTARVADSLNAVKNKPFSDQFAMVETLKPEPGSDGYVADMEMYRSAGQMVQQRYTAFQADQAGFVRKDAENRARAAADPWVKDEDLEPFVVQASMALQRELGAVEPKVLTSAQAKGLKDQYERANGDGKAKMLQQISAYGEYSRQALAELDLGLGHTFMAEVYMDDPVTGRKVLDIASMKMSDIVVDPVEKKSITKDVSDAYFGGPGDVFMQLYRVTGNPKYTRMNQELYDMTLKMGLADGDGTGVMDQLWGRFETVADENVLIFTPAEMDADDVADKLREMSRRLPPEMEAYRNGVWKNSEDGKGFSLVLPLGGGVMHRDGKPVVVTYDELDMIDSLDVHVGTIASGKKDWEIH
;
A
#
# COMPACT_ATOMS: atom_id res chain seq x y z
N MET A 1 33.01 -29.23 41.84
CA MET A 1 32.72 -30.43 41.02
C MET A 1 33.87 -30.74 40.05
N THR A 2 34.23 -29.82 39.16
CA THR A 2 35.26 -30.02 38.11
C THR A 2 36.64 -30.46 38.63
N LEU A 3 37.08 -29.97 39.79
CA LEU A 3 38.39 -30.31 40.38
C LEU A 3 38.47 -31.70 41.05
N GLU A 4 37.36 -32.28 41.51
CA GLU A 4 37.34 -33.64 42.08
C GLU A 4 36.96 -34.68 41.04
N LEU A 5 35.99 -34.37 40.16
CA LEU A 5 35.67 -35.21 39.01
C LEU A 5 36.86 -35.33 38.05
N GLY A 6 37.62 -34.25 37.85
CA GLY A 6 38.87 -34.25 37.09
C GLY A 6 39.95 -35.17 37.67
N LYS A 7 39.96 -35.41 38.99
CA LYS A 7 40.86 -36.41 39.61
C LYS A 7 40.45 -37.83 39.24
N TYR A 8 39.14 -38.11 39.19
CA TYR A 8 38.63 -39.42 38.77
C TYR A 8 38.79 -39.67 37.27
N THR A 9 38.69 -38.65 36.42
CA THR A 9 38.99 -38.78 34.98
C THR A 9 40.48 -39.01 34.73
N ALA A 10 41.36 -38.33 35.46
CA ALA A 10 42.80 -38.55 35.38
C ALA A 10 43.22 -39.94 35.92
N GLN A 11 42.62 -40.39 37.02
CA GLN A 11 42.80 -41.75 37.54
C GLN A 11 42.24 -42.82 36.59
N GLY A 12 41.13 -42.51 35.92
CA GLY A 12 40.52 -43.36 34.91
C GLY A 12 41.36 -43.54 33.64
N GLN A 13 41.97 -42.46 33.16
CA GLN A 13 42.91 -42.52 32.03
C GLN A 13 44.21 -43.25 32.40
N GLN A 14 44.62 -43.23 33.67
CA GLN A 14 45.69 -44.08 34.18
C GLN A 14 45.24 -45.54 34.35
N ALA A 15 43.97 -45.79 34.69
CA ALA A 15 43.41 -47.14 34.83
C ALA A 15 43.11 -47.82 33.47
N SER A 16 42.89 -47.05 32.41
CA SER A 16 42.73 -47.55 31.04
C SER A 16 44.05 -47.87 30.34
N GLN A 17 45.19 -47.44 30.89
CA GLN A 17 46.50 -47.96 30.50
C GLN A 17 46.63 -49.33 31.17
N GLY A 18 46.62 -50.40 30.38
CA GLY A 18 46.52 -51.79 30.85
C GLY A 18 47.46 -52.20 32.00
N PHE A 19 47.16 -53.37 32.56
CA PHE A 19 47.82 -54.03 33.71
C PHE A 19 49.30 -53.65 33.88
N ARG A 20 49.69 -53.23 35.08
CA ARG A 20 51.12 -53.12 35.48
C ARG A 20 51.33 -53.99 36.73
N ALA A 21 51.95 -55.16 36.54
CA ALA A 21 52.13 -56.20 37.57
C ALA A 21 52.96 -55.80 38.80
N HIS A 22 53.62 -54.64 38.80
CA HIS A 22 54.51 -54.27 39.90
C HIS A 22 53.79 -54.06 41.25
N GLU A 23 52.45 -54.12 41.28
CA GLU A 23 51.62 -53.97 42.50
C GLU A 23 51.03 -55.29 43.04
N LEU A 24 51.25 -56.45 42.40
CA LEU A 24 50.99 -57.73 43.04
C LEU A 24 52.06 -57.91 44.13
N ASP A 25 51.67 -57.63 45.37
CA ASP A 25 52.56 -57.57 46.51
C ASP A 25 53.37 -58.87 46.67
N LYS A 26 54.71 -58.76 46.62
CA LYS A 26 55.67 -59.86 46.81
C LYS A 26 55.55 -60.53 48.18
N SER A 27 54.78 -59.96 49.11
CA SER A 27 54.66 -60.44 50.49
C SER A 27 54.30 -61.92 50.61
N GLY A 28 53.46 -62.46 49.73
CA GLY A 28 53.07 -63.88 49.76
C GLY A 28 54.23 -64.84 49.52
N VAL A 29 55.00 -64.59 48.45
CA VAL A 29 56.16 -65.40 48.04
C VAL A 29 57.33 -65.19 48.98
N GLN A 30 57.57 -63.95 49.41
CA GLN A 30 58.65 -63.60 50.33
C GLN A 30 58.44 -64.28 51.69
N HIS A 31 57.21 -64.32 52.20
CA HIS A 31 56.89 -65.01 53.45
C HIS A 31 57.11 -66.52 53.36
N LEU A 32 56.68 -67.17 52.26
CA LEU A 32 56.91 -68.61 52.10
C LEU A 32 58.39 -68.91 51.88
N SER A 33 59.09 -68.13 51.06
CA SER A 33 60.52 -68.29 50.83
C SER A 33 61.31 -68.22 52.15
N ASN A 34 61.04 -67.22 52.98
CA ASN A 34 61.66 -67.10 54.29
C ASN A 34 61.32 -68.28 55.21
N ALA A 35 60.09 -68.80 55.15
CA ALA A 35 59.68 -69.99 55.92
C ALA A 35 60.43 -71.25 55.46
N LEU A 36 60.51 -71.49 54.14
CA LEU A 36 61.24 -72.60 53.54
C LEU A 36 62.74 -72.55 53.86
N GLN A 37 63.32 -71.35 53.85
CA GLN A 37 64.72 -71.13 54.23
C GLN A 37 64.96 -71.47 55.70
N SER A 38 64.07 -71.03 56.60
CA SER A 38 64.12 -71.38 58.02
C SER A 38 63.97 -72.88 58.26
N ILE A 39 63.10 -73.54 57.49
CA ILE A 39 62.89 -75.00 57.54
C ILE A 39 64.16 -75.73 57.08
N ALA A 40 64.72 -75.36 55.93
CA ALA A 40 65.94 -75.97 55.39
C ALA A 40 67.11 -75.91 56.39
N GLN A 41 67.25 -74.79 57.10
CA GLN A 41 68.29 -74.61 58.13
C GLN A 41 68.11 -75.51 59.35
N SER A 42 66.88 -75.92 59.66
CA SER A 42 66.55 -76.76 60.83
C SER A 42 66.69 -78.27 60.57
N MET A 43 66.91 -78.68 59.31
CA MET A 43 66.94 -80.09 58.94
C MET A 43 68.33 -80.72 59.08
N SER A 44 68.40 -81.87 59.78
CA SER A 44 69.63 -82.65 59.94
C SER A 44 69.95 -83.56 58.75
N ASP A 45 68.96 -83.84 57.89
CA ASP A 45 69.13 -84.65 56.67
C ASP A 45 69.52 -83.74 55.50
N ASN A 46 70.78 -83.85 55.06
CA ASN A 46 71.32 -83.05 53.96
C ASN A 46 70.55 -83.21 52.64
N ARG A 47 69.94 -84.38 52.40
CA ARG A 47 69.19 -84.65 51.17
C ARG A 47 67.85 -83.92 51.20
N VAL A 48 67.10 -84.04 52.29
CA VAL A 48 65.81 -83.35 52.46
C VAL A 48 66.01 -81.83 52.50
N ARG A 49 67.08 -81.35 53.13
CA ARG A 49 67.45 -79.93 53.15
C ARG A 49 67.71 -79.37 51.75
N ASN A 50 68.48 -80.08 50.92
CA ASN A 50 68.76 -79.62 49.55
C ASN A 50 67.50 -79.60 48.68
N ASP A 51 66.60 -80.57 48.88
CA ASP A 51 65.32 -80.62 48.18
C ASP A 51 64.39 -79.46 48.59
N VAL A 52 64.34 -79.11 49.88
CA VAL A 52 63.57 -77.93 50.37
C VAL A 52 64.13 -76.63 49.80
N GLU A 53 65.46 -76.48 49.74
CA GLU A 53 66.09 -75.28 49.16
C GLU A 53 65.86 -75.20 47.64
N THR A 54 65.88 -76.34 46.94
CA THR A 54 65.55 -76.40 45.52
C THR A 54 64.09 -76.01 45.27
N ALA A 55 63.16 -76.52 46.09
CA ALA A 55 61.75 -76.16 46.03
C ALA A 55 61.52 -74.66 46.28
N ARG A 56 62.27 -74.06 47.21
CA ARG A 56 62.24 -72.61 47.49
C ARG A 56 62.62 -71.80 46.26
N VAL A 57 63.77 -72.09 45.65
CA VAL A 57 64.28 -71.36 44.48
C VAL A 57 63.35 -71.53 43.27
N GLN A 58 62.83 -72.74 43.04
CA GLN A 58 61.89 -73.00 41.95
C GLN A 58 60.56 -72.25 42.13
N LEU A 59 60.07 -72.15 43.37
CA LEU A 59 58.85 -71.38 43.64
C LEU A 59 59.08 -69.88 43.44
N GLU A 60 60.19 -69.33 43.94
CA GLU A 60 60.52 -67.92 43.75
C GLU A 60 60.61 -67.55 42.27
N SER A 61 61.34 -68.36 41.49
CA SER A 61 61.47 -68.14 40.04
C SER A 61 60.13 -68.30 39.33
N GLY A 62 59.37 -69.35 39.64
CA GLY A 62 58.10 -69.64 38.99
C GLY A 62 57.03 -68.57 39.24
N ILE A 63 56.95 -68.00 40.44
CA ILE A 63 55.98 -66.93 40.70
C ILE A 63 56.38 -65.65 39.95
N VAL A 64 57.67 -65.33 39.84
CA VAL A 64 58.13 -64.18 39.03
C VAL A 64 57.75 -64.37 37.56
N GLU A 65 57.87 -65.58 37.02
CA GLU A 65 57.43 -65.90 35.66
C GLU A 65 55.91 -65.76 35.50
N LEU A 66 55.12 -66.19 36.49
CA LEU A 66 53.67 -65.99 36.48
C LEU A 66 53.28 -64.51 36.59
N ASP A 67 53.99 -63.71 37.39
CA ASP A 67 53.78 -62.26 37.46
C ASP A 67 54.04 -61.57 36.12
N GLU A 68 55.10 -61.97 35.41
CA GLU A 68 55.40 -61.45 34.07
C GLU A 68 54.39 -61.96 33.02
N LYS A 69 53.94 -63.22 33.12
CA LYS A 69 52.91 -63.80 32.24
C LYS A 69 51.59 -63.04 32.31
N TYR A 70 51.15 -62.69 33.52
CA TYR A 70 49.88 -61.99 33.73
C TYR A 70 50.01 -60.45 33.67
N LYS A 71 51.19 -59.93 33.34
CA LYS A 71 51.51 -58.50 33.38
C LYS A 71 50.72 -57.61 32.42
N VAL A 72 50.09 -58.15 31.38
CA VAL A 72 49.33 -57.34 30.43
C VAL A 72 47.96 -57.96 30.18
N ASP A 73 47.43 -58.71 31.14
CA ASP A 73 46.15 -59.39 30.96
C ASP A 73 44.99 -58.39 30.96
N THR A 74 44.09 -58.54 29.99
CA THR A 74 42.94 -57.64 29.76
C THR A 74 41.62 -58.28 30.18
N ASP A 75 41.61 -59.58 30.45
CA ASP A 75 40.43 -60.32 30.89
C ASP A 75 40.48 -60.53 32.41
N LEU A 76 40.01 -59.50 33.13
CA LEU A 76 39.93 -59.47 34.60
C LEU A 76 38.93 -60.49 35.16
N ASP A 77 37.92 -60.87 34.39
CA ASP A 77 36.84 -61.75 34.83
C ASP A 77 37.34 -63.18 35.07
N THR A 78 38.27 -63.64 34.23
CA THR A 78 38.87 -64.99 34.34
C THR A 78 40.28 -64.98 34.96
N LEU A 79 40.86 -63.80 35.19
CA LEU A 79 42.25 -63.65 35.65
C LEU A 79 42.55 -64.41 36.96
N ALA A 80 41.68 -64.26 37.96
CA ALA A 80 41.88 -64.91 39.26
C ALA A 80 41.89 -66.45 39.14
N GLU A 81 41.04 -66.99 38.27
CA GLU A 81 40.95 -68.43 38.03
C GLU A 81 42.17 -68.95 37.27
N ARG A 82 42.54 -68.28 36.17
CA ARG A 82 43.72 -68.65 35.36
C ARG A 82 45.01 -68.60 36.17
N ARG A 83 45.21 -67.53 36.95
CA ARG A 83 46.38 -67.40 37.84
C ARG A 83 46.39 -68.48 38.92
N SER A 84 45.26 -68.77 39.55
CA SER A 84 45.18 -69.83 40.57
C SER A 84 45.51 -71.21 40.00
N GLN A 85 45.11 -71.51 38.76
CA GLN A 85 45.44 -72.77 38.09
C GLN A 85 46.93 -72.90 37.80
N ASP A 86 47.56 -71.83 37.31
CA ASP A 86 48.98 -71.80 37.02
C ASP A 86 49.86 -71.91 38.29
N VAL A 87 49.49 -71.22 39.37
CA VAL A 87 50.20 -71.33 40.66
C VAL A 87 50.10 -72.76 41.20
N LYS A 88 48.95 -73.42 41.03
CA LYS A 88 48.78 -74.82 41.40
C LYS A 88 49.67 -75.74 40.56
N ALA A 89 49.71 -75.54 39.25
CA ALA A 89 50.58 -76.31 38.36
C ALA A 89 52.07 -76.16 38.72
N LEU A 90 52.51 -74.94 39.07
CA LEU A 90 53.85 -74.65 39.55
C LEU A 90 54.16 -75.45 40.83
N VAL A 91 53.27 -75.37 41.82
CA VAL A 91 53.41 -76.08 43.11
C VAL A 91 53.46 -77.59 42.92
N ASP A 92 52.57 -78.16 42.11
CA ASP A 92 52.51 -79.60 41.84
C ASP A 92 53.79 -80.08 41.12
N GLY A 93 54.32 -79.28 40.19
CA GLY A 93 55.59 -79.54 39.52
C GLY A 93 56.78 -79.59 40.50
N ILE A 94 56.83 -78.65 41.45
CA ILE A 94 57.87 -78.62 42.49
C ILE A 94 57.76 -79.84 43.41
N LYS A 95 56.55 -80.20 43.86
CA LYS A 95 56.29 -81.38 44.71
C LYS A 95 56.72 -82.69 44.06
N GLY A 96 56.58 -82.82 42.74
CA GLY A 96 57.00 -84.00 41.99
C GLY A 96 58.51 -84.11 41.77
N GLY A 97 59.24 -82.98 41.85
CA GLY A 97 60.69 -82.92 41.65
C GLY A 97 61.54 -83.17 42.90
N ILE A 98 60.92 -83.22 44.09
CA ILE A 98 61.60 -83.38 45.39
C ILE A 98 61.29 -84.74 46.03
N HIS A 99 62.15 -85.19 46.95
CA HIS A 99 61.94 -86.45 47.66
C HIS A 99 60.64 -86.46 48.47
N HIS A 100 59.95 -87.61 48.55
CA HIS A 100 58.62 -87.74 49.17
C HIS A 100 58.53 -87.15 50.59
N ARG A 101 59.56 -87.34 51.44
CA ARG A 101 59.60 -86.74 52.78
C ARG A 101 59.65 -85.21 52.78
N ALA A 102 60.31 -84.59 51.80
CA ALA A 102 60.29 -83.13 51.63
C ALA A 102 58.92 -82.68 51.12
N SER A 103 58.32 -83.43 50.19
CA SER A 103 57.00 -83.14 49.63
C SER A 103 55.87 -83.17 50.68
N ASP A 104 55.86 -84.19 51.54
CA ASP A 104 54.89 -84.31 52.64
C ASP A 104 55.05 -83.16 53.63
N PHE A 105 56.30 -82.78 53.93
CA PHE A 105 56.62 -81.70 54.85
C PHE A 105 56.14 -80.32 54.33
N LEU A 106 56.28 -80.09 53.02
CA LEU A 106 55.96 -78.79 52.40
C LEU A 106 54.50 -78.63 51.96
N THR A 107 53.70 -79.69 52.01
CA THR A 107 52.35 -79.67 51.43
C THR A 107 51.43 -78.61 52.04
N ASN A 108 51.43 -78.45 53.37
CA ASN A 108 50.59 -77.46 54.05
C ASN A 108 50.99 -76.01 53.73
N ASP A 109 52.29 -75.76 53.54
CA ASP A 109 52.80 -74.41 53.28
C ASP A 109 52.58 -73.97 51.83
N PHE A 110 52.64 -74.92 50.90
CA PHE A 110 52.23 -74.70 49.52
C PHE A 110 50.74 -74.37 49.40
N GLU A 111 49.86 -75.10 50.10
CA GLU A 111 48.41 -74.82 50.10
C GLU A 111 48.08 -73.43 50.64
N ARG A 112 48.72 -73.03 51.74
CA ARG A 112 48.56 -71.69 52.31
C ARG A 112 48.98 -70.59 51.33
N THR A 113 50.02 -70.82 50.55
CA THR A 113 50.53 -69.85 49.57
C THR A 113 49.57 -69.69 48.40
N MET A 114 49.03 -70.79 47.87
CA MET A 114 47.99 -70.73 46.83
C MET A 114 46.75 -69.94 47.29
N GLN A 115 46.26 -70.18 48.51
CA GLN A 115 45.11 -69.46 49.06
C GLN A 115 45.39 -67.97 49.31
N ARG A 116 46.66 -67.61 49.53
CA ARG A 116 47.06 -66.21 49.74
C ARG A 116 47.12 -65.47 48.41
N ASP A 117 47.77 -66.05 47.40
CA ASP A 117 47.85 -65.48 46.05
C ASP A 117 46.45 -65.29 45.43
N ALA A 118 45.55 -66.26 45.59
CA ALA A 118 44.17 -66.15 45.11
C ALA A 118 43.42 -64.99 45.78
N ARG A 119 43.57 -64.78 47.09
CA ARG A 119 42.95 -63.66 47.82
C ARG A 119 43.51 -62.31 47.39
N HIS A 120 44.83 -62.21 47.22
CA HIS A 120 45.46 -60.97 46.77
C HIS A 120 45.06 -60.61 45.34
N THR A 121 45.04 -61.58 44.44
CA THR A 121 44.60 -61.39 43.05
C THR A 121 43.15 -60.92 42.99
N ARG A 122 42.25 -61.53 43.80
CA ARG A 122 40.84 -61.11 43.89
C ARG A 122 40.69 -59.67 44.40
N ALA A 123 41.34 -59.34 45.51
CA ALA A 123 41.27 -58.00 46.09
C ALA A 123 41.80 -56.91 45.14
N PHE A 124 42.81 -57.24 44.33
CA PHE A 124 43.34 -56.34 43.32
C PHE A 124 42.38 -56.13 42.14
N ILE A 125 41.74 -57.20 41.64
CA ILE A 125 40.71 -57.12 40.60
C ILE A 125 39.55 -56.23 41.05
N ASP A 126 39.04 -56.44 42.27
CA ASP A 126 37.94 -55.66 42.83
C ASP A 126 38.29 -54.16 42.94
N LYS A 127 39.55 -53.84 43.30
CA LYS A 127 40.06 -52.46 43.34
C LYS A 127 40.06 -51.82 41.94
N ARG A 128 40.48 -52.56 40.91
CA ARG A 128 40.58 -52.06 39.53
C ARG A 128 39.21 -51.87 38.86
N ASP A 129 38.25 -52.77 39.08
CA ASP A 129 36.87 -52.57 38.61
C ASP A 129 36.28 -51.29 39.21
N GLY A 130 36.53 -51.04 40.51
CA GLY A 130 36.11 -49.80 41.17
C GLY A 130 36.71 -48.53 40.55
N GLU A 131 38.01 -48.52 40.23
CA GLU A 131 38.66 -47.39 39.56
C GLU A 131 38.10 -47.12 38.15
N MET A 132 37.86 -48.17 37.35
CA MET A 132 37.29 -48.04 36.01
C MET A 132 35.86 -47.50 36.04
N ARG A 133 35.03 -47.94 36.98
CA ARG A 133 33.67 -47.42 37.13
C ARG A 133 33.70 -45.92 37.45
N LEU A 134 34.49 -45.51 38.44
CA LEU A 134 34.63 -44.09 38.81
C LEU A 134 35.11 -43.20 37.65
N ALA A 135 35.93 -43.72 36.75
CA ALA A 135 36.40 -43.00 35.56
C ALA A 135 35.26 -42.56 34.62
N THR A 136 34.26 -43.43 34.45
CA THR A 136 33.13 -43.23 33.51
C THR A 136 31.97 -42.43 34.12
N MET A 137 32.01 -42.19 35.43
CA MET A 137 30.98 -41.48 36.19
C MET A 137 30.66 -40.07 35.65
N PRO A 138 31.63 -39.19 35.30
CA PRO A 138 31.33 -37.81 34.91
C PRO A 138 30.44 -37.71 33.66
N GLU A 139 30.77 -38.46 32.60
CA GLU A 139 30.03 -38.42 31.33
C GLU A 139 28.61 -38.95 31.49
N GLY A 140 28.45 -40.10 32.14
CA GLY A 140 27.13 -40.68 32.37
C GLY A 140 26.27 -39.84 33.33
N MET A 141 26.89 -39.07 34.21
CA MET A 141 26.21 -38.14 35.11
C MET A 141 25.72 -36.91 34.37
N ASP A 142 26.55 -36.27 33.54
CA ASP A 142 26.17 -35.07 32.77
C ASP A 142 24.98 -35.33 31.83
N VAL A 143 24.98 -36.48 31.14
CA VAL A 143 23.87 -36.88 30.27
C VAL A 143 22.55 -37.00 31.05
N ARG A 144 22.58 -37.65 32.21
CA ARG A 144 21.40 -37.87 33.05
C ARG A 144 20.95 -36.61 33.77
N MET A 145 21.88 -35.76 34.19
CA MET A 145 21.58 -34.43 34.74
C MET A 145 20.85 -33.58 33.71
N ASN A 146 21.34 -33.51 32.47
CA ASN A 146 20.68 -32.76 31.40
C ASN A 146 19.29 -33.33 31.10
N LYS A 147 19.15 -34.66 31.08
CA LYS A 147 17.84 -35.32 30.92
C LYS A 147 16.85 -34.92 32.02
N ALA A 148 17.30 -34.86 33.28
CA ALA A 148 16.46 -34.42 34.41
C ALA A 148 16.11 -32.93 34.34
N ILE A 149 17.04 -32.07 33.93
CA ILE A 149 16.81 -30.62 33.76
C ILE A 149 15.83 -30.32 32.60
N GLN A 150 15.83 -31.17 31.57
CA GLN A 150 14.99 -30.98 30.38
C GLN A 150 13.63 -31.66 30.47
N ALA A 151 13.43 -32.59 31.41
CA ALA A 151 12.17 -33.30 31.55
C ALA A 151 11.03 -32.34 31.93
N ALA A 152 9.87 -32.52 31.27
CA ALA A 152 8.64 -31.84 31.64
C ALA A 152 8.19 -32.25 33.06
N ASP A 153 7.42 -31.37 33.70
CA ASP A 153 6.98 -31.54 35.09
C ASP A 153 6.19 -32.84 35.32
N GLY A 154 6.15 -33.27 36.59
CA GLY A 154 5.44 -34.47 37.02
C GLY A 154 6.23 -35.75 36.80
N GLU A 155 5.59 -36.77 36.22
CA GLU A 155 6.12 -38.13 36.15
C GLU A 155 7.42 -38.25 35.36
N LYS A 156 7.59 -37.45 34.29
CA LYS A 156 8.80 -37.49 33.45
C LYS A 156 10.03 -36.99 34.20
N TYR A 157 9.90 -35.91 34.97
CA TYR A 157 10.96 -35.43 35.84
C TYR A 157 11.30 -36.44 36.93
N GLN A 158 10.29 -37.00 37.62
CA GLN A 158 10.52 -38.00 38.66
C GLN A 158 11.22 -39.25 38.11
N ALA A 159 10.86 -39.71 36.91
CA ALA A 159 11.52 -40.82 36.24
C ALA A 159 12.98 -40.51 35.90
N ALA A 160 13.27 -39.34 35.32
CA ALA A 160 14.63 -38.92 34.97
C ALA A 160 15.50 -38.67 36.21
N ARG A 161 14.92 -38.11 37.28
CA ARG A 161 15.58 -37.92 38.57
C ARG A 161 15.92 -39.27 39.21
N LYS A 162 14.98 -40.21 39.24
CA LYS A 162 15.22 -41.56 39.77
C LYS A 162 16.29 -42.32 38.98
N GLU A 163 16.36 -42.13 37.66
CA GLU A 163 17.42 -42.67 36.82
C GLU A 163 18.80 -42.08 37.19
N LEU A 164 18.88 -40.77 37.40
CA LEU A 164 20.09 -40.10 37.86
C LEU A 164 20.49 -40.57 39.26
N GLU A 165 19.55 -40.65 40.19
CA GLU A 165 19.74 -41.17 41.55
C GLU A 165 20.31 -42.59 41.50
N GLY A 166 19.66 -43.50 40.78
CA GLY A 166 20.15 -44.88 40.63
C GLY A 166 21.56 -44.96 40.02
N TYR A 167 21.85 -44.08 39.06
CA TYR A 167 23.19 -44.00 38.47
C TYR A 167 24.23 -43.52 39.49
N VAL A 168 23.98 -42.44 40.24
CA VAL A 168 24.92 -41.95 41.25
C VAL A 168 25.11 -42.98 42.37
N THR A 169 24.04 -43.61 42.87
CA THR A 169 24.10 -44.66 43.89
C THR A 169 24.95 -45.85 43.48
N SER A 170 25.01 -46.18 42.18
CA SER A 170 25.85 -47.28 41.68
C SER A 170 27.35 -47.10 41.97
N PHE A 171 27.79 -45.86 42.26
CA PHE A 171 29.18 -45.55 42.60
C PHE A 171 29.47 -45.57 44.11
N GLN A 172 28.44 -45.72 44.96
CA GLN A 172 28.60 -45.72 46.42
C GLN A 172 29.63 -46.75 46.93
N PRO A 173 29.70 -48.00 46.41
CA PRO A 173 30.68 -48.99 46.88
C PRO A 173 32.15 -48.63 46.58
N PHE A 174 32.38 -47.70 45.65
CA PHE A 174 33.71 -47.35 45.14
C PHE A 174 34.22 -46.02 45.69
N MET A 175 33.41 -45.28 46.44
CA MET A 175 33.76 -43.98 47.01
C MET A 175 33.84 -44.05 48.53
N SER A 176 34.60 -43.14 49.14
CA SER A 176 34.45 -42.91 50.58
C SER A 176 33.08 -42.30 50.86
N GLU A 177 32.54 -42.56 52.05
CA GLU A 177 31.22 -42.04 52.47
C GLU A 177 31.12 -40.51 52.31
N GLY A 178 32.16 -39.78 52.69
CA GLY A 178 32.23 -38.33 52.52
C GLY A 178 32.30 -37.87 51.05
N ALA A 179 33.01 -38.60 50.18
CA ALA A 179 33.09 -38.29 48.77
C ALA A 179 31.75 -38.58 48.04
N PHE A 180 31.09 -39.67 48.41
CA PHE A 180 29.78 -40.03 47.89
C PHE A 180 28.72 -38.99 48.29
N ALA A 181 28.61 -38.67 49.58
CA ALA A 181 27.64 -37.71 50.09
C ALA A 181 27.78 -36.33 49.42
N LYS A 182 29.03 -35.86 49.26
CA LYS A 182 29.33 -34.61 48.57
C LYS A 182 28.91 -34.64 47.10
N THR A 183 29.24 -35.73 46.39
CA THR A 183 28.90 -35.88 44.97
C THR A 183 27.39 -35.94 44.79
N TRP A 184 26.70 -36.77 45.57
CA TRP A 184 25.24 -36.88 45.60
C TRP A 184 24.56 -35.53 45.80
N ASN A 185 24.88 -34.83 46.90
CA ASN A 185 24.25 -33.55 47.23
C ASN A 185 24.54 -32.52 46.13
N SER A 186 25.79 -32.41 45.65
CA SER A 186 26.13 -31.44 44.61
C SER A 186 25.41 -31.68 43.29
N THR A 187 25.20 -32.95 42.92
CA THR A 187 24.52 -33.34 41.68
C THR A 187 23.02 -33.06 41.76
N MET A 188 22.37 -33.43 42.88
CA MET A 188 20.93 -33.20 43.07
C MET A 188 20.63 -31.71 43.19
N ASP A 189 21.42 -30.97 43.97
CA ASP A 189 21.30 -29.52 44.12
C ASP A 189 21.46 -28.79 42.78
N ALA A 190 22.40 -29.24 41.92
CA ALA A 190 22.62 -28.65 40.61
C ALA A 190 21.46 -28.89 39.64
N VAL A 191 20.84 -30.07 39.67
CA VAL A 191 19.65 -30.38 38.85
C VAL A 191 18.47 -29.54 39.32
N ASP A 192 18.20 -29.52 40.62
CA ASP A 192 17.06 -28.82 41.21
C ASP A 192 17.17 -27.30 40.99
N TYR A 193 18.38 -26.74 41.14
CA TYR A 193 18.64 -25.32 40.84
C TYR A 193 18.47 -24.98 39.35
N LYS A 194 19.13 -25.71 38.44
CA LYS A 194 19.05 -25.42 36.99
C LYS A 194 17.63 -25.60 36.44
N ARG A 195 16.90 -26.59 36.94
CA ARG A 195 15.48 -26.77 36.60
C ARG A 195 14.65 -25.59 37.09
N SER A 196 14.88 -25.14 38.33
CA SER A 196 14.16 -24.00 38.91
C SER A 196 14.32 -22.73 38.08
N LEU A 197 15.54 -22.44 37.59
CA LEU A 197 15.80 -21.32 36.68
C LEU A 197 14.97 -21.40 35.38
N ARG A 198 14.87 -22.59 34.79
CA ARG A 198 14.07 -22.80 33.57
C ARG A 198 12.57 -22.66 33.84
N MET A 199 12.11 -23.18 34.98
CA MET A 199 10.70 -23.11 35.36
C MET A 199 10.26 -21.65 35.48
N VAL A 200 11.03 -20.81 36.17
CA VAL A 200 10.67 -19.39 36.33
C VAL A 200 10.77 -18.57 35.05
N GLN A 201 11.65 -18.92 34.11
CA GLN A 201 11.64 -18.34 32.77
C GLN A 201 10.33 -18.66 32.04
N GLY A 202 9.91 -19.92 32.06
CA GLY A 202 8.62 -20.32 31.49
C GLY A 202 7.41 -19.71 32.20
N MET A 203 7.47 -19.52 33.52
CA MET A 203 6.43 -18.81 34.28
C MET A 203 6.31 -17.35 33.83
N ALA A 204 7.45 -16.65 33.69
CA ALA A 204 7.47 -15.28 33.21
C ALA A 204 6.85 -15.20 31.81
N GLU A 205 7.29 -16.04 30.87
CA GLU A 205 6.75 -16.11 29.50
C GLU A 205 5.22 -16.29 29.46
N ARG A 206 4.65 -17.07 30.39
CA ARG A 206 3.20 -17.30 30.52
C ARG A 206 2.46 -16.23 31.32
N GLY A 207 3.15 -15.26 31.92
CA GLY A 207 2.55 -14.23 32.78
C GLY A 207 2.10 -14.74 34.15
N GLU A 208 2.65 -15.86 34.63
CA GLU A 208 2.32 -16.43 35.93
C GLU A 208 2.98 -15.64 37.07
N VAL A 209 2.28 -15.46 38.18
CA VAL A 209 2.83 -14.82 39.39
C VAL A 209 3.89 -15.72 40.02
N PHE A 210 5.02 -15.15 40.42
CA PHE A 210 6.07 -15.89 41.12
C PHE A 210 5.56 -16.48 42.44
N ASN A 211 5.53 -17.81 42.53
CA ASN A 211 5.27 -18.54 43.77
C ASN A 211 6.60 -19.07 44.33
N PRO A 212 7.05 -18.64 45.51
CA PRO A 212 8.29 -19.13 46.11
C PRO A 212 8.22 -20.55 46.68
N GLU A 213 7.03 -21.08 46.98
CA GLU A 213 6.85 -22.37 47.69
C GLU A 213 7.57 -23.56 47.02
N PRO A 214 7.52 -23.75 45.68
CA PRO A 214 8.19 -24.88 45.03
C PRO A 214 9.72 -24.82 45.15
N PHE A 215 10.29 -23.66 45.53
CA PHE A 215 11.73 -23.40 45.54
C PHE A 215 12.33 -23.40 46.95
N MET A 216 11.53 -23.70 47.99
CA MET A 216 11.98 -23.69 49.40
C MET A 216 13.08 -24.70 49.74
N HIS A 217 13.30 -25.69 48.87
CA HIS A 217 14.37 -26.69 49.01
C HIS A 217 15.75 -26.17 48.55
N LEU A 218 15.81 -25.01 47.90
CA LEU A 218 17.05 -24.41 47.43
C LEU A 218 17.77 -23.64 48.55
N SER A 219 19.08 -23.49 48.43
CA SER A 219 19.83 -22.59 49.33
C SER A 219 19.41 -21.12 49.15
N PRO A 220 19.60 -20.24 50.16
CA PRO A 220 19.18 -18.84 50.07
C PRO A 220 19.73 -18.10 48.84
N ASN A 221 20.99 -18.35 48.47
CA ASN A 221 21.61 -17.74 47.29
C ASN A 221 20.99 -18.23 45.98
N GLN A 222 20.65 -19.53 45.91
CA GLN A 222 19.98 -20.11 44.75
C GLN A 222 18.55 -19.59 44.61
N ALA A 223 17.79 -19.54 45.71
CA ALA A 223 16.44 -18.99 45.73
C ALA A 223 16.42 -17.52 45.27
N ALA A 224 17.35 -16.70 45.78
CA ALA A 224 17.50 -15.31 45.35
C ALA A 224 17.83 -15.18 43.86
N SER A 225 18.69 -16.06 43.33
CA SER A 225 19.02 -16.07 41.90
C SER A 225 17.83 -16.48 41.02
N VAL A 226 17.00 -17.41 41.49
CA VAL A 226 15.76 -17.83 40.81
C VAL A 226 14.76 -16.67 40.74
N GLU A 227 14.53 -15.98 41.85
CA GLU A 227 13.66 -14.80 41.89
C GLU A 227 14.19 -13.65 41.00
N ALA A 228 15.50 -13.38 41.03
CA ALA A 228 16.12 -12.38 40.17
C ALA A 228 15.95 -12.71 38.68
N THR A 229 16.08 -13.99 38.32
CA THR A 229 15.88 -14.47 36.94
C THR A 229 14.43 -14.29 36.50
N TYR A 230 13.46 -14.60 37.36
CA TYR A 230 12.04 -14.34 37.09
C TYR A 230 11.79 -12.85 36.81
N ARG A 231 12.24 -11.97 37.71
CA ARG A 231 12.05 -10.51 37.56
C ARG A 231 12.71 -9.95 36.31
N ALA A 232 13.87 -10.46 35.93
CA ALA A 232 14.54 -10.08 34.69
C ALA A 232 13.74 -10.52 33.45
N ALA A 233 13.23 -11.75 33.44
CA ALA A 233 12.42 -12.28 32.35
C ALA A 233 11.10 -11.51 32.17
N VAL A 234 10.42 -11.16 33.27
CA VAL A 234 9.21 -10.32 33.21
C VAL A 234 9.50 -8.96 32.57
N ARG A 235 10.58 -8.27 32.97
CA ARG A 235 10.99 -6.98 32.39
C ARG A 235 11.35 -7.08 30.90
N GLU A 236 12.01 -8.17 30.50
CA GLU A 236 12.36 -8.44 29.09
C GLU A 236 11.08 -8.59 28.25
N GLN A 237 10.08 -9.30 28.77
CA GLN A 237 8.81 -9.51 28.10
C GLN A 237 7.99 -8.22 28.02
N GLU A 238 7.91 -7.46 29.10
CA GLU A 238 7.28 -6.13 29.12
C GLU A 238 7.90 -5.20 28.07
N ARG A 239 9.24 -5.16 27.98
CA ARG A 239 9.96 -4.39 26.94
C ARG A 239 9.63 -4.87 25.53
N THR A 240 9.57 -6.18 25.32
CA THR A 240 9.24 -6.77 24.01
C THR A 240 7.82 -6.42 23.59
N VAL A 241 6.85 -6.49 24.51
CA VAL A 241 5.46 -6.07 24.25
C VAL A 241 5.40 -4.58 23.95
N ALA A 242 6.05 -3.74 24.76
CA ALA A 242 6.10 -2.29 24.54
C ALA A 242 6.73 -1.95 23.18
N GLN A 243 7.83 -2.59 22.80
CA GLN A 243 8.47 -2.37 21.50
C GLN A 243 7.56 -2.76 20.34
N ARG A 244 6.87 -3.92 20.43
CA ARG A 244 5.90 -4.32 19.40
C ARG A 244 4.75 -3.33 19.27
N GLN A 245 4.26 -2.78 20.39
CA GLN A 245 3.21 -1.75 20.38
C GLN A 245 3.71 -0.45 19.69
N ILE A 246 4.95 -0.03 19.99
CA ILE A 246 5.58 1.13 19.34
C ILE A 246 5.75 0.90 17.84
N ASP A 247 6.33 -0.23 17.44
CA ASP A 247 6.56 -0.58 16.04
C ASP A 247 5.23 -0.62 15.26
N ARG A 248 4.19 -1.21 15.87
CA ARG A 248 2.87 -1.28 15.24
C ARG A 248 2.22 0.11 15.11
N GLY A 249 2.31 0.94 16.15
CA GLY A 249 1.82 2.33 16.10
C GLY A 249 2.53 3.17 15.03
N THR A 250 3.83 2.94 14.82
CA THR A 250 4.64 3.62 13.79
C THR A 250 4.18 3.28 12.37
N VAL A 251 3.63 2.08 12.16
CA VAL A 251 3.07 1.66 10.85
C VAL A 251 1.65 2.19 10.64
N LEU A 252 0.81 2.19 11.69
CA LEU A 252 -0.60 2.58 11.57
C LEU A 252 -0.80 4.09 11.41
N LEU A 253 -0.04 4.90 12.15
CA LEU A 253 -0.25 6.36 12.18
C LEU A 253 -0.10 7.04 10.81
N PRO A 254 0.95 6.77 10.01
CA PRO A 254 1.07 7.37 8.68
C PRO A 254 -0.09 6.99 7.76
N ARG A 255 -0.52 5.71 7.78
CA ARG A 255 -1.66 5.25 6.96
C ARG A 255 -2.97 5.90 7.34
N LEU A 256 -3.19 6.12 8.64
CA LEU A 256 -4.37 6.83 9.12
C LEU A 256 -4.32 8.32 8.76
N GLN A 257 -3.13 8.93 8.72
CA GLN A 257 -2.94 10.30 8.24
C GLN A 257 -3.19 10.40 6.73
N ASP A 258 -2.70 9.44 5.93
CA ASP A 258 -2.98 9.37 4.49
C ASP A 258 -4.48 9.18 4.21
N SER A 259 -5.13 8.32 4.99
CA SER A 259 -6.59 8.13 4.89
C SER A 259 -7.36 9.40 5.27
N LEU A 260 -6.91 10.13 6.29
CA LEU A 260 -7.50 11.41 6.65
C LEU A 260 -7.32 12.44 5.55
N ALA A 261 -6.14 12.53 4.94
CA ALA A 261 -5.88 13.40 3.81
C ALA A 261 -6.78 13.06 2.61
N SER A 262 -6.94 11.77 2.30
CA SER A 262 -7.87 11.29 1.26
C SER A 262 -9.32 11.67 1.57
N ALA A 263 -9.76 11.54 2.82
CA ALA A 263 -11.08 11.96 3.25
C ALA A 263 -11.27 13.48 3.12
N MET A 264 -10.24 14.28 3.42
CA MET A 264 -10.28 15.74 3.27
C MET A 264 -10.39 16.17 1.81
N GLU A 265 -9.69 15.47 0.91
CA GLU A 265 -9.69 15.81 -0.52
C GLU A 265 -10.94 15.31 -1.25
N THR A 266 -11.42 14.12 -0.92
CA THR A 266 -12.46 13.42 -1.70
C THR A 266 -13.78 13.23 -0.95
N GLY A 267 -13.81 13.51 0.35
CA GLY A 267 -14.94 13.23 1.23
C GLY A 267 -15.07 11.76 1.66
N ILE A 268 -14.18 10.87 1.20
CA ILE A 268 -14.25 9.42 1.45
C ILE A 268 -12.92 8.94 2.07
N PRO A 269 -12.94 8.29 3.25
CA PRO A 269 -11.74 7.68 3.83
C PRO A 269 -11.31 6.41 3.08
N MET A 270 -10.05 6.00 3.23
CA MET A 270 -9.55 4.75 2.64
C MET A 270 -10.21 3.52 3.27
N ASP A 271 -10.34 2.44 2.49
CA ASP A 271 -10.85 1.16 2.98
C ASP A 271 -10.04 0.65 4.18
N GLY A 272 -10.75 0.15 5.21
CA GLY A 272 -10.13 -0.40 6.43
C GLY A 272 -9.70 0.64 7.47
N THR A 273 -10.02 1.92 7.28
CA THR A 273 -9.71 2.99 8.26
C THR A 273 -10.28 2.72 9.65
N GLU A 274 -11.53 2.25 9.75
CA GLU A 274 -12.16 1.91 11.03
C GLU A 274 -11.39 0.79 11.75
N THR A 275 -10.97 -0.24 11.02
CA THR A 275 -10.17 -1.35 11.56
C THR A 275 -8.81 -0.87 12.06
N MET A 276 -8.14 0.03 11.32
CA MET A 276 -6.87 0.62 11.74
C MET A 276 -7.00 1.51 12.97
N LEU A 277 -8.10 2.29 13.09
CA LEU A 277 -8.39 3.10 14.28
C LEU A 277 -8.67 2.21 15.50
N ALA A 278 -9.48 1.17 15.34
CA ALA A 278 -9.76 0.19 16.39
C ALA A 278 -8.47 -0.51 16.84
N GLU A 279 -7.61 -0.89 15.90
CA GLU A 279 -6.31 -1.51 16.21
C GLU A 279 -5.40 -0.54 16.98
N LEU A 280 -5.24 0.70 16.51
CA LEU A 280 -4.45 1.73 17.19
C LEU A 280 -4.94 1.98 18.63
N ALA A 281 -6.26 1.91 18.86
CA ALA A 281 -6.84 2.09 20.18
C ALA A 281 -6.45 0.99 21.19
N THR A 282 -6.02 -0.18 20.71
CA THR A 282 -5.55 -1.29 21.57
C THR A 282 -4.07 -1.19 21.96
N LEU A 283 -3.30 -0.26 21.37
CA LEU A 283 -1.85 -0.11 21.59
C LEU A 283 -1.49 0.72 22.84
N GLY A 284 -2.24 0.52 23.93
CA GLY A 284 -2.07 1.24 25.20
C GLY A 284 -2.67 2.66 25.22
N GLU A 285 -2.49 3.38 26.33
CA GLU A 285 -3.14 4.68 26.57
C GLU A 285 -2.82 5.73 25.51
N GLN A 286 -1.56 5.81 25.07
CA GLN A 286 -1.15 6.76 24.02
C GLN A 286 -1.77 6.41 22.65
N GLY A 287 -1.89 5.12 22.34
CA GLY A 287 -2.58 4.65 21.13
C GLY A 287 -4.06 5.02 21.15
N ALA A 288 -4.74 4.74 22.26
CA ALA A 288 -6.15 5.11 22.48
C ALA A 288 -6.41 6.61 22.34
N ALA A 289 -5.57 7.46 22.94
CA ALA A 289 -5.70 8.91 22.83
C ALA A 289 -5.54 9.41 21.38
N LYS A 290 -4.57 8.86 20.63
CA LYS A 290 -4.36 9.20 19.21
C LYS A 290 -5.50 8.71 18.32
N ALA A 291 -6.00 7.50 18.56
CA ALA A 291 -7.15 6.95 17.83
C ALA A 291 -8.40 7.83 18.04
N ALA A 292 -8.67 8.27 19.27
CA ALA A 292 -9.79 9.17 19.57
C ALA A 292 -9.66 10.54 18.87
N LEU A 293 -8.45 11.11 18.82
CA LEU A 293 -8.18 12.35 18.10
C LEU A 293 -8.44 12.20 16.59
N LEU A 294 -7.89 11.14 15.96
CA LEU A 294 -8.08 10.87 14.54
C LEU A 294 -9.55 10.58 14.20
N GLN A 295 -10.26 9.81 15.04
CA GLN A 295 -11.69 9.57 14.89
C GLN A 295 -12.49 10.88 14.91
N SER A 296 -12.16 11.80 15.81
CA SER A 296 -12.78 13.14 15.85
C SER A 296 -12.53 13.91 14.56
N GLN A 297 -11.33 13.83 13.98
CA GLN A 297 -11.01 14.44 12.69
C GLN A 297 -11.82 13.82 11.54
N PHE A 298 -11.88 12.48 11.42
CA PHE A 298 -12.71 11.81 10.42
C PHE A 298 -14.18 12.21 10.54
N ASN A 299 -14.73 12.29 11.75
CA ASN A 299 -16.11 12.71 11.98
C ASN A 299 -16.36 14.18 11.61
N ARG A 300 -15.34 15.05 11.72
CA ARG A 300 -15.42 16.43 11.23
C ARG A 300 -15.45 16.45 9.70
N THR A 301 -14.54 15.72 9.06
CA THR A 301 -14.47 15.62 7.59
C THR A 301 -15.76 15.04 7.00
N ALA A 302 -16.31 13.99 7.58
CA ALA A 302 -17.57 13.38 7.13
C ALA A 302 -18.74 14.37 7.17
N ARG A 303 -18.87 15.17 8.24
CA ARG A 303 -19.92 16.20 8.34
C ARG A 303 -19.82 17.26 7.24
N VAL A 304 -18.60 17.69 6.91
CA VAL A 304 -18.36 18.62 5.80
C VAL A 304 -18.74 17.97 4.47
N ALA A 305 -18.28 16.74 4.22
CA ALA A 305 -18.60 15.99 3.01
C ALA A 305 -20.11 15.77 2.84
N ASP A 306 -20.83 15.42 3.91
CA ASP A 306 -22.29 15.25 3.91
C ASP A 306 -23.01 16.56 3.57
N SER A 307 -22.55 17.68 4.16
CA SER A 307 -23.12 19.01 3.91
C SER A 307 -22.95 19.43 2.45
N LEU A 308 -21.75 19.22 1.87
CA LEU A 308 -21.49 19.50 0.47
C LEU A 308 -22.26 18.54 -0.46
N ASN A 309 -22.35 17.27 -0.10
CA ASN A 309 -23.10 16.27 -0.87
C ASN A 309 -24.61 16.59 -0.93
N ALA A 310 -25.18 17.16 0.13
CA ALA A 310 -26.58 17.57 0.16
C ALA A 310 -26.92 18.69 -0.84
N VAL A 311 -25.92 19.47 -1.27
CA VAL A 311 -26.08 20.58 -2.23
C VAL A 311 -25.35 20.35 -3.55
N LYS A 312 -24.72 19.18 -3.76
CA LYS A 312 -23.82 18.95 -4.90
C LYS A 312 -24.44 19.07 -6.29
N ASN A 313 -25.76 18.94 -6.38
CA ASN A 313 -26.57 19.04 -7.60
C ASN A 313 -27.38 20.36 -7.66
N LYS A 314 -27.19 21.26 -6.69
CA LYS A 314 -27.80 22.59 -6.68
C LYS A 314 -26.89 23.60 -7.41
N PRO A 315 -27.40 24.80 -7.74
CA PRO A 315 -26.57 25.85 -8.31
C PRO A 315 -25.31 26.10 -7.49
N PHE A 316 -24.20 26.43 -8.15
CA PHE A 316 -22.94 26.68 -7.43
C PHE A 316 -23.05 27.81 -6.39
N SER A 317 -23.95 28.78 -6.59
CA SER A 317 -24.27 29.79 -5.57
C SER A 317 -24.71 29.17 -4.23
N ASP A 318 -25.54 28.13 -4.29
CA ASP A 318 -26.02 27.41 -3.11
C ASP A 318 -24.91 26.55 -2.49
N GLN A 319 -24.02 26.00 -3.33
CA GLN A 319 -22.86 25.24 -2.86
C GLN A 319 -21.87 26.14 -2.11
N PHE A 320 -21.57 27.34 -2.64
CA PHE A 320 -20.76 28.33 -1.94
C PHE A 320 -21.44 28.84 -0.66
N ALA A 321 -22.75 29.07 -0.70
CA ALA A 321 -23.51 29.45 0.50
C ALA A 321 -23.44 28.36 1.58
N MET A 322 -23.51 27.08 1.21
CA MET A 322 -23.33 25.96 2.14
C MET A 322 -21.93 25.96 2.76
N VAL A 323 -20.87 26.19 1.97
CA VAL A 323 -19.50 26.34 2.50
C VAL A 323 -19.44 27.43 3.56
N GLU A 324 -20.07 28.59 3.32
CA GLU A 324 -20.11 29.69 4.31
C GLU A 324 -20.79 29.29 5.62
N THR A 325 -21.79 28.40 5.60
CA THR A 325 -22.40 27.89 6.83
C THR A 325 -21.47 26.99 7.66
N LEU A 326 -20.41 26.45 7.06
CA LEU A 326 -19.42 25.60 7.73
C LEU A 326 -18.31 26.42 8.40
N LYS A 327 -18.32 27.75 8.26
CA LYS A 327 -17.30 28.62 8.84
C LYS A 327 -17.32 28.55 10.37
N PRO A 328 -16.23 28.12 11.03
CA PRO A 328 -16.22 28.02 12.48
C PRO A 328 -16.12 29.39 13.15
N GLU A 329 -16.73 29.50 14.33
CA GLU A 329 -16.64 30.71 15.16
C GLU A 329 -15.28 30.84 15.86
N PRO A 330 -14.65 32.03 15.87
CA PRO A 330 -13.39 32.24 16.58
C PRO A 330 -13.49 31.86 18.07
N GLY A 331 -12.57 31.01 18.53
CA GLY A 331 -12.51 30.56 19.92
C GLY A 331 -13.30 29.28 20.23
N SER A 332 -13.92 28.65 19.24
CA SER A 332 -14.54 27.33 19.39
C SER A 332 -13.51 26.20 19.56
N ASP A 333 -13.91 25.13 20.23
CA ASP A 333 -13.06 23.96 20.45
C ASP A 333 -12.70 23.25 19.13
N GLY A 334 -11.41 23.29 18.77
CA GLY A 334 -10.91 22.74 17.51
C GLY A 334 -11.03 23.68 16.32
N TYR A 335 -11.22 24.98 16.56
CA TYR A 335 -11.28 26.05 15.55
C TYR A 335 -10.24 25.93 14.43
N VAL A 336 -8.98 25.64 14.77
CA VAL A 336 -7.89 25.53 13.77
C VAL A 336 -8.18 24.42 12.75
N ALA A 337 -8.58 23.24 13.23
CA ALA A 337 -8.88 22.10 12.36
C ALA A 337 -10.15 22.36 11.54
N ASP A 338 -11.19 22.94 12.14
CA ASP A 338 -12.42 23.27 11.41
C ASP A 338 -12.19 24.38 10.37
N MET A 339 -11.29 25.33 10.63
CA MET A 339 -10.90 26.36 9.66
C MET A 339 -10.18 25.78 8.45
N GLU A 340 -9.34 24.76 8.66
CA GLU A 340 -8.68 24.04 7.57
C GLU A 340 -9.71 23.30 6.70
N MET A 341 -10.66 22.61 7.34
CA MET A 341 -11.76 21.92 6.64
C MET A 341 -12.66 22.89 5.88
N TYR A 342 -13.01 24.03 6.46
CA TYR A 342 -13.77 25.09 5.79
C TYR A 342 -13.04 25.61 4.53
N ARG A 343 -11.73 25.86 4.64
CA ARG A 343 -10.91 26.28 3.48
C ARG A 343 -10.86 25.21 2.40
N SER A 344 -10.68 23.96 2.79
CA SER A 344 -10.67 22.81 1.87
C SER A 344 -12.02 22.66 1.15
N ALA A 345 -13.14 22.75 1.88
CA ALA A 345 -14.49 22.75 1.32
C ALA A 345 -14.69 23.85 0.28
N GLY A 346 -14.25 25.08 0.59
CA GLY A 346 -14.27 26.19 -0.36
C GLY A 346 -13.43 25.93 -1.60
N GLN A 347 -12.23 25.36 -1.46
CA GLN A 347 -11.38 24.97 -2.59
C GLN A 347 -12.02 23.88 -3.45
N MET A 348 -12.66 22.87 -2.84
CA MET A 348 -13.35 21.80 -3.57
C MET A 348 -14.50 22.35 -4.43
N VAL A 349 -15.36 23.20 -3.85
CA VAL A 349 -16.47 23.83 -4.61
C VAL A 349 -15.91 24.76 -5.69
N GLN A 350 -14.87 25.54 -5.40
CA GLN A 350 -14.22 26.40 -6.40
C GLN A 350 -13.59 25.62 -7.56
N GLN A 351 -12.95 24.48 -7.28
CA GLN A 351 -12.38 23.61 -8.31
C GLN A 351 -13.47 23.00 -9.19
N ARG A 352 -14.56 22.51 -8.59
CA ARG A 352 -15.73 22.02 -9.34
C ARG A 352 -16.36 23.12 -10.20
N TYR A 353 -16.52 24.33 -9.66
CA TYR A 353 -17.03 25.48 -10.40
C TYR A 353 -16.11 25.85 -11.58
N THR A 354 -14.79 25.86 -11.36
CA THR A 354 -13.81 26.14 -12.42
C THR A 354 -13.85 25.07 -13.52
N ALA A 355 -13.94 23.79 -13.16
CA ALA A 355 -14.07 22.69 -14.12
C ALA A 355 -15.38 22.80 -14.92
N PHE A 356 -16.48 23.15 -14.24
CA PHE A 356 -17.76 23.39 -14.88
C PHE A 356 -17.70 24.56 -15.87
N GLN A 357 -17.11 25.70 -15.49
CA GLN A 357 -16.97 26.86 -16.38
C GLN A 357 -16.09 26.56 -17.61
N ALA A 358 -15.06 25.72 -17.46
CA ALA A 358 -14.18 25.34 -18.56
C ALA A 358 -14.87 24.48 -19.64
N ASP A 359 -15.73 23.55 -19.21
CA ASP A 359 -16.48 22.66 -20.12
C ASP A 359 -17.79 22.19 -19.44
N GLN A 360 -18.84 23.01 -19.52
CA GLN A 360 -20.11 22.76 -18.83
C GLN A 360 -20.75 21.45 -19.27
N ALA A 361 -20.81 21.21 -20.59
CA ALA A 361 -21.34 19.99 -21.17
C ALA A 361 -20.45 18.78 -20.82
N GLY A 362 -19.13 18.92 -20.89
CA GLY A 362 -18.19 17.84 -20.53
C GLY A 362 -18.27 17.46 -19.05
N PHE A 363 -18.45 18.44 -18.16
CA PHE A 363 -18.55 18.23 -16.72
C PHE A 363 -19.74 17.36 -16.33
N VAL A 364 -20.92 17.59 -16.94
CA VAL A 364 -22.14 16.84 -16.61
C VAL A 364 -22.36 15.58 -17.47
N ARG A 365 -21.54 15.37 -18.51
CA ARG A 365 -21.83 14.37 -19.55
C ARG A 365 -22.05 12.96 -19.00
N LYS A 366 -21.22 12.51 -18.06
CA LYS A 366 -21.37 11.18 -17.45
C LYS A 366 -22.68 11.03 -16.69
N ASP A 367 -23.09 12.06 -15.95
CA ASP A 367 -24.35 12.05 -15.21
C ASP A 367 -25.55 12.13 -16.17
N ALA A 368 -25.41 12.88 -17.26
CA ALA A 368 -26.38 12.96 -18.34
C ALA A 368 -26.55 11.60 -19.04
N GLU A 369 -25.47 10.89 -19.35
CA GLU A 369 -25.49 9.54 -19.92
C GLU A 369 -26.21 8.54 -19.01
N ASN A 370 -25.92 8.58 -17.71
CA ASN A 370 -26.61 7.74 -16.74
C ASN A 370 -28.12 8.06 -16.67
N ARG A 371 -28.49 9.34 -16.65
CA ARG A 371 -29.89 9.79 -16.62
C ARG A 371 -30.61 9.43 -17.91
N ALA A 372 -29.95 9.58 -19.06
CA ALA A 372 -30.48 9.20 -20.37
C ALA A 372 -30.71 7.69 -20.46
N ARG A 373 -29.75 6.86 -20.05
CA ARG A 373 -29.92 5.40 -20.01
C ARG A 373 -31.02 4.93 -19.07
N ALA A 374 -31.21 5.62 -17.94
CA ALA A 374 -32.29 5.32 -17.01
C ALA A 374 -33.67 5.75 -17.54
N ALA A 375 -33.72 6.78 -18.38
CA ALA A 375 -34.95 7.30 -18.97
C ALA A 375 -35.32 6.62 -20.31
N ALA A 376 -34.33 6.07 -21.03
CA ALA A 376 -34.53 5.40 -22.30
C ALA A 376 -35.18 4.03 -22.11
N ASP A 377 -36.09 3.68 -23.03
CA ASP A 377 -36.67 2.34 -23.11
C ASP A 377 -35.55 1.31 -23.38
N PRO A 378 -35.53 0.11 -22.75
CA PRO A 378 -34.54 -0.93 -22.98
C PRO A 378 -34.23 -1.29 -24.45
N TRP A 379 -35.09 -0.88 -25.39
CA TRP A 379 -34.96 -1.12 -26.83
C TRP A 379 -34.24 0.00 -27.61
N VAL A 380 -33.93 1.14 -26.99
CA VAL A 380 -33.15 2.22 -27.62
C VAL A 380 -31.70 1.76 -27.76
N LYS A 381 -31.16 1.74 -28.98
CA LYS A 381 -29.75 1.41 -29.20
C LYS A 381 -28.87 2.55 -28.68
N ASP A 382 -27.64 2.21 -28.27
CA ASP A 382 -26.68 3.21 -27.78
C ASP A 382 -26.46 4.38 -28.78
N GLU A 383 -26.57 4.09 -30.08
CA GLU A 383 -26.45 5.06 -31.18
C GLU A 383 -27.60 6.10 -31.20
N ASP A 384 -28.75 5.76 -30.64
CA ASP A 384 -29.96 6.59 -30.58
C ASP A 384 -30.10 7.34 -29.24
N LEU A 385 -29.14 7.16 -28.31
CA LEU A 385 -29.18 7.79 -26.98
C LEU A 385 -28.73 9.26 -26.99
N GLU A 386 -27.94 9.70 -27.97
CA GLU A 386 -27.30 11.02 -27.96
C GLU A 386 -28.29 12.20 -27.77
N PRO A 387 -29.48 12.23 -28.41
CA PRO A 387 -30.47 13.27 -28.16
C PRO A 387 -30.94 13.32 -26.70
N PHE A 388 -31.14 12.15 -26.07
CA PHE A 388 -31.50 12.05 -24.65
C PHE A 388 -30.35 12.51 -23.73
N VAL A 389 -29.10 12.22 -24.11
CA VAL A 389 -27.90 12.68 -23.40
C VAL A 389 -27.80 14.20 -23.47
N VAL A 390 -28.00 14.80 -24.64
CA VAL A 390 -27.98 16.27 -24.83
C VAL A 390 -29.06 16.93 -23.97
N GLN A 391 -30.30 16.43 -24.01
CA GLN A 391 -31.39 16.97 -23.21
C GLN A 391 -31.11 16.87 -21.71
N ALA A 392 -30.63 15.71 -21.24
CA ALA A 392 -30.25 15.51 -19.84
C ALA A 392 -29.06 16.40 -19.43
N SER A 393 -28.08 16.57 -20.32
CA SER A 393 -26.93 17.45 -20.11
C SER A 393 -27.36 18.90 -19.93
N MET A 394 -28.21 19.42 -20.82
CA MET A 394 -28.72 20.78 -20.70
C MET A 394 -29.53 20.99 -19.42
N ALA A 395 -30.36 20.02 -19.03
CA ALA A 395 -31.10 20.07 -17.77
C ALA A 395 -30.16 20.12 -16.56
N LEU A 396 -29.15 19.26 -16.50
CA LEU A 396 -28.15 19.24 -15.41
C LEU A 396 -27.33 20.52 -15.36
N GLN A 397 -26.94 21.08 -16.51
CA GLN A 397 -26.25 22.36 -16.56
C GLN A 397 -27.13 23.49 -15.99
N ARG A 398 -28.42 23.54 -16.33
CA ARG A 398 -29.38 24.50 -15.75
C ARG A 398 -29.56 24.31 -14.25
N GLU A 399 -29.68 23.05 -13.78
CA GLU A 399 -29.75 22.72 -12.35
C GLU A 399 -28.51 23.22 -11.59
N LEU A 400 -27.33 23.20 -12.22
CA LEU A 400 -26.07 23.74 -11.68
C LEU A 400 -25.92 25.26 -11.86
N GLY A 401 -26.87 25.93 -12.52
CA GLY A 401 -26.92 27.38 -12.69
C GLY A 401 -26.28 27.91 -13.98
N ALA A 402 -26.11 27.10 -15.02
CA ALA A 402 -25.73 27.60 -16.34
C ALA A 402 -26.83 28.50 -16.92
N VAL A 403 -26.46 29.74 -17.24
CA VAL A 403 -27.33 30.71 -17.94
C VAL A 403 -27.49 30.31 -19.40
N GLU A 404 -26.40 29.87 -20.04
CA GLU A 404 -26.37 29.37 -21.42
C GLU A 404 -25.80 27.94 -21.44
N PRO A 405 -26.64 26.92 -21.20
CA PRO A 405 -26.23 25.51 -21.26
C PRO A 405 -25.71 25.17 -22.64
N LYS A 406 -24.60 24.44 -22.73
CA LYS A 406 -24.00 24.01 -23.98
C LYS A 406 -24.44 22.62 -24.40
N VAL A 407 -24.57 22.42 -25.70
CA VAL A 407 -24.90 21.13 -26.33
C VAL A 407 -23.64 20.29 -26.51
N LEU A 408 -22.57 20.90 -27.00
CA LEU A 408 -21.30 20.26 -27.30
C LEU A 408 -20.33 20.42 -26.14
N THR A 409 -19.56 19.38 -25.86
CA THR A 409 -18.36 19.53 -25.01
C THR A 409 -17.34 20.42 -25.72
N SER A 410 -16.50 21.12 -24.96
CA SER A 410 -15.43 21.98 -25.51
C SER A 410 -14.52 21.21 -26.48
N ALA A 411 -14.25 19.94 -26.22
CA ALA A 411 -13.48 19.07 -27.10
C ALA A 411 -14.22 18.71 -28.40
N GLN A 412 -15.53 18.44 -28.32
CA GLN A 412 -16.36 18.18 -29.50
C GLN A 412 -16.47 19.41 -30.38
N ALA A 413 -16.81 20.57 -29.82
CA ALA A 413 -16.91 21.83 -30.56
C ALA A 413 -15.62 22.14 -31.33
N LYS A 414 -14.46 22.04 -30.65
CA LYS A 414 -13.16 22.24 -31.28
C LYS A 414 -12.88 21.22 -32.38
N GLY A 415 -13.12 19.94 -32.12
CA GLY A 415 -12.89 18.88 -33.11
C GLY A 415 -13.76 19.03 -34.36
N LEU A 416 -15.01 19.43 -34.18
CA LEU A 416 -15.97 19.68 -35.25
C LEU A 416 -15.61 20.95 -36.05
N LYS A 417 -15.18 22.03 -35.37
CA LYS A 417 -14.63 23.24 -36.02
C LYS A 417 -13.43 22.90 -36.90
N ASP A 418 -12.43 22.21 -36.35
CA ASP A 418 -11.21 21.82 -37.08
C ASP A 418 -11.52 20.93 -38.30
N GLN A 419 -12.52 20.04 -38.17
CA GLN A 419 -12.99 19.21 -39.29
C GLN A 419 -13.68 20.03 -40.35
N TYR A 420 -14.57 20.94 -39.97
CA TYR A 420 -15.27 21.82 -40.91
C TYR A 420 -14.31 22.71 -41.68
N GLU A 421 -13.36 23.35 -41.01
CA GLU A 421 -12.41 24.28 -41.66
C GLU A 421 -11.43 23.57 -42.63
N ARG A 422 -11.13 22.29 -42.41
CA ARG A 422 -10.21 21.50 -43.25
C ARG A 422 -10.90 20.68 -44.34
N ALA A 423 -12.22 20.51 -44.25
CA ALA A 423 -12.98 19.72 -45.20
C ALA A 423 -13.24 20.47 -46.51
N ASN A 424 -13.35 19.70 -47.60
CA ASN A 424 -13.96 20.17 -48.85
C ASN A 424 -15.49 20.24 -48.72
N GLY A 425 -16.21 20.73 -49.74
CA GLY A 425 -17.67 20.85 -49.73
C GLY A 425 -18.40 19.57 -49.30
N ASP A 426 -18.01 18.41 -49.84
CA ASP A 426 -18.53 17.10 -49.43
C ASP A 426 -18.33 16.79 -47.94
N GLY A 427 -17.12 17.03 -47.43
CA GLY A 427 -16.80 16.79 -46.03
C GLY A 427 -17.52 17.77 -45.09
N LYS A 428 -17.64 19.05 -45.48
CA LYS A 428 -18.39 20.07 -44.73
C LYS A 428 -19.87 19.70 -44.64
N ALA A 429 -20.48 19.31 -45.76
CA ALA A 429 -21.88 18.89 -45.80
C ALA A 429 -22.15 17.62 -44.97
N LYS A 430 -21.24 16.63 -45.02
CA LYS A 430 -21.34 15.43 -44.17
C LYS A 430 -21.27 15.79 -42.68
N MET A 431 -20.40 16.73 -42.32
CA MET A 431 -20.26 17.23 -40.96
C MET A 431 -21.52 17.98 -40.50
N LEU A 432 -22.07 18.86 -41.33
CA LEU A 432 -23.34 19.54 -41.03
C LEU A 432 -24.52 18.56 -40.93
N GLN A 433 -24.52 17.48 -41.72
CA GLN A 433 -25.49 16.40 -41.56
C GLN A 433 -25.34 15.70 -40.19
N GLN A 434 -24.13 15.56 -39.65
CA GLN A 434 -23.94 15.07 -38.28
C GLN A 434 -24.47 16.07 -37.25
N ILE A 435 -24.31 17.39 -37.47
CA ILE A 435 -24.94 18.41 -36.61
C ILE A 435 -26.46 18.32 -36.67
N SER A 436 -27.06 18.02 -37.82
CA SER A 436 -28.52 17.88 -37.95
C SER A 436 -29.10 16.74 -37.09
N ALA A 437 -28.27 15.76 -36.69
CA ALA A 437 -28.69 14.70 -35.77
C ALA A 437 -28.99 15.20 -34.35
N TYR A 438 -28.58 16.43 -34.00
CA TYR A 438 -28.92 17.06 -32.72
C TYR A 438 -30.37 17.61 -32.69
N GLY A 439 -31.13 17.47 -33.78
CA GLY A 439 -32.55 17.82 -33.84
C GLY A 439 -32.80 19.30 -33.61
N GLU A 440 -33.67 19.64 -32.65
CA GLU A 440 -34.00 21.02 -32.28
C GLU A 440 -32.76 21.82 -31.80
N TYR A 441 -31.71 21.15 -31.32
CA TYR A 441 -30.49 21.77 -30.83
C TYR A 441 -29.43 21.99 -31.93
N SER A 442 -29.72 21.64 -33.18
CA SER A 442 -28.72 21.69 -34.27
C SER A 442 -28.18 23.10 -34.52
N ARG A 443 -29.04 24.13 -34.47
CA ARG A 443 -28.61 25.53 -34.64
C ARG A 443 -27.70 25.99 -33.49
N GLN A 444 -28.02 25.58 -32.26
CA GLN A 444 -27.18 25.86 -31.11
C GLN A 444 -25.83 25.15 -31.20
N ALA A 445 -25.81 23.86 -31.57
CA ALA A 445 -24.59 23.09 -31.77
C ALA A 445 -23.71 23.71 -32.87
N LEU A 446 -24.31 24.23 -33.95
CA LEU A 446 -23.60 24.98 -34.99
C LEU A 446 -22.99 26.29 -34.45
N ALA A 447 -23.75 27.07 -33.68
CA ALA A 447 -23.27 28.31 -33.06
C ALA A 447 -22.10 28.04 -32.09
N GLU A 448 -22.13 26.94 -31.35
CA GLU A 448 -21.07 26.53 -30.42
C GLU A 448 -19.76 26.13 -31.10
N LEU A 449 -19.76 25.88 -32.42
CA LEU A 449 -18.53 25.65 -33.18
C LEU A 449 -17.68 26.91 -33.32
N ASP A 450 -18.26 28.10 -33.09
CA ASP A 450 -17.54 29.38 -33.24
C ASP A 450 -16.92 29.50 -34.65
N LEU A 451 -17.69 29.16 -35.68
CA LEU A 451 -17.26 29.34 -37.06
C LEU A 451 -17.21 30.84 -37.40
N GLY A 452 -16.28 31.23 -38.29
CA GLY A 452 -16.29 32.58 -38.84
C GLY A 452 -17.60 32.84 -39.61
N LEU A 453 -18.07 34.09 -39.65
CA LEU A 453 -19.41 34.43 -40.14
C LEU A 453 -19.71 33.94 -41.57
N GLY A 454 -18.72 33.91 -42.48
CA GLY A 454 -18.90 33.31 -43.82
C GLY A 454 -19.10 31.79 -43.79
N HIS A 455 -18.39 31.09 -42.90
CA HIS A 455 -18.60 29.66 -42.64
C HIS A 455 -19.94 29.37 -41.98
N THR A 456 -20.36 30.24 -41.06
CA THR A 456 -21.68 30.20 -40.42
C THR A 456 -22.78 30.40 -41.46
N PHE A 457 -22.69 31.41 -42.32
CA PHE A 457 -23.64 31.65 -43.41
C PHE A 457 -23.78 30.42 -44.31
N MET A 458 -22.67 29.85 -44.79
CA MET A 458 -22.73 28.64 -45.63
C MET A 458 -23.36 27.45 -44.92
N ALA A 459 -23.09 27.30 -43.62
CA ALA A 459 -23.68 26.25 -42.82
C ALA A 459 -25.19 26.47 -42.61
N GLU A 460 -25.62 27.70 -42.36
CA GLU A 460 -27.03 28.07 -42.23
C GLU A 460 -27.80 27.83 -43.54
N VAL A 461 -27.25 28.25 -44.69
CA VAL A 461 -27.86 27.96 -46.00
C VAL A 461 -28.02 26.46 -46.21
N TYR A 462 -27.05 25.64 -45.80
CA TYR A 462 -27.15 24.17 -45.89
C TYR A 462 -28.18 23.58 -44.93
N MET A 463 -28.27 24.08 -43.70
CA MET A 463 -29.22 23.60 -42.70
C MET A 463 -30.67 23.93 -43.08
N ASP A 464 -30.88 25.05 -43.80
CA ASP A 464 -32.19 25.47 -44.30
C ASP A 464 -32.57 24.77 -45.62
N ASP A 465 -31.65 24.76 -46.60
CA ASP A 465 -31.84 24.10 -47.89
C ASP A 465 -30.58 23.28 -48.24
N PRO A 466 -30.57 21.97 -47.93
CA PRO A 466 -29.41 21.12 -48.19
C PRO A 466 -29.00 21.03 -49.66
N VAL A 467 -29.93 21.26 -50.60
CA VAL A 467 -29.63 21.21 -52.04
C VAL A 467 -28.87 22.47 -52.45
N THR A 468 -29.38 23.65 -52.09
CA THR A 468 -28.70 24.92 -52.36
C THR A 468 -27.41 25.03 -51.57
N GLY A 469 -27.42 24.72 -50.27
CA GLY A 469 -26.22 24.81 -49.44
C GLY A 469 -25.13 23.84 -49.84
N ARG A 470 -25.45 22.65 -50.37
CA ARG A 470 -24.41 21.76 -50.91
C ARG A 470 -23.69 22.41 -52.09
N LYS A 471 -24.43 23.04 -53.00
CA LYS A 471 -23.83 23.82 -54.09
C LYS A 471 -22.95 24.94 -53.55
N VAL A 472 -23.41 25.70 -52.54
CA VAL A 472 -22.62 26.77 -51.92
C VAL A 472 -21.31 26.24 -51.33
N LEU A 473 -21.36 25.13 -50.58
CA LEU A 473 -20.18 24.52 -49.96
C LEU A 473 -19.17 24.01 -51.01
N ASP A 474 -19.65 23.45 -52.11
CA ASP A 474 -18.83 22.97 -53.21
C ASP A 474 -18.18 24.15 -53.95
N ILE A 475 -18.96 25.19 -54.27
CA ILE A 475 -18.52 26.38 -55.02
C ILE A 475 -17.57 27.25 -54.19
N ALA A 476 -17.79 27.38 -52.88
CA ALA A 476 -16.88 28.08 -51.98
C ALA A 476 -15.47 27.46 -51.98
N SER A 477 -15.40 26.15 -52.22
CA SER A 477 -14.15 25.38 -52.32
C SER A 477 -13.47 25.48 -53.71
N MET A 478 -14.15 26.02 -54.72
CA MET A 478 -13.60 26.21 -56.07
C MET A 478 -12.76 27.48 -56.19
N LYS A 479 -11.73 27.45 -57.04
CA LYS A 479 -11.04 28.68 -57.45
C LYS A 479 -11.85 29.37 -58.54
N MET A 480 -11.83 30.70 -58.55
CA MET A 480 -12.50 31.49 -59.60
C MET A 480 -11.98 31.15 -61.01
N SER A 481 -10.75 30.66 -61.13
CA SER A 481 -10.15 30.18 -62.39
C SER A 481 -10.77 28.88 -62.91
N ASP A 482 -11.37 28.09 -62.04
CA ASP A 482 -11.87 26.76 -62.36
C ASP A 482 -13.31 26.82 -62.91
N ILE A 483 -13.94 27.99 -62.83
CA ILE A 483 -15.29 28.26 -63.34
C ILE A 483 -15.17 28.77 -64.78
N VAL A 484 -15.53 27.91 -65.73
CA VAL A 484 -15.41 28.18 -67.17
C VAL A 484 -16.72 28.78 -67.68
N VAL A 485 -16.70 30.07 -68.01
CA VAL A 485 -17.85 30.85 -68.50
C VAL A 485 -17.39 31.71 -69.67
N ASP A 486 -18.28 31.96 -70.63
CA ASP A 486 -17.99 32.88 -71.75
C ASP A 486 -17.62 34.28 -71.21
N PRO A 487 -16.61 34.99 -71.79
CA PRO A 487 -16.18 36.30 -71.29
C PRO A 487 -17.27 37.38 -71.27
N VAL A 488 -18.23 37.34 -72.22
CA VAL A 488 -19.33 38.30 -72.29
C VAL A 488 -20.33 38.03 -71.17
N GLU A 489 -20.69 36.76 -71.00
CA GLU A 489 -21.59 36.28 -69.95
C GLU A 489 -20.99 36.52 -68.56
N LYS A 490 -19.71 36.19 -68.35
CA LYS A 490 -18.97 36.48 -67.13
C LYS A 490 -19.04 37.95 -66.75
N LYS A 491 -18.89 38.85 -67.72
CA LYS A 491 -18.96 40.29 -67.48
C LYS A 491 -20.37 40.74 -67.09
N SER A 492 -21.41 40.18 -67.70
CA SER A 492 -22.80 40.45 -67.34
C SER A 492 -23.09 39.99 -65.91
N ILE A 493 -22.84 38.71 -65.62
CA ILE A 493 -23.08 38.11 -64.30
C ILE A 493 -22.32 38.85 -63.20
N THR A 494 -21.05 39.20 -63.45
CA THR A 494 -20.26 39.96 -62.47
C THR A 494 -20.90 41.31 -62.15
N LYS A 495 -21.42 41.99 -63.18
CA LYS A 495 -22.11 43.26 -62.99
C LYS A 495 -23.41 43.07 -62.22
N ASP A 496 -24.23 42.11 -62.60
CA ASP A 496 -25.53 41.85 -61.98
C ASP A 496 -25.37 41.50 -60.49
N VAL A 497 -24.42 40.62 -60.15
CA VAL A 497 -24.09 40.28 -58.76
C VAL A 497 -23.53 41.49 -58.00
N SER A 498 -22.62 42.25 -58.61
CA SER A 498 -22.03 43.44 -57.97
C SER A 498 -23.09 44.50 -57.67
N ASP A 499 -23.94 44.82 -58.63
CA ASP A 499 -24.96 45.87 -58.49
C ASP A 499 -25.98 45.47 -57.41
N ALA A 500 -26.38 44.20 -57.34
CA ALA A 500 -27.33 43.70 -56.34
C ALA A 500 -26.71 43.50 -54.95
N TYR A 501 -25.50 42.96 -54.87
CA TYR A 501 -24.84 42.67 -53.58
C TYR A 501 -24.42 43.95 -52.84
N PHE A 502 -23.82 44.91 -53.54
CA PHE A 502 -23.47 46.22 -52.98
C PHE A 502 -24.64 47.21 -52.96
N GLY A 503 -25.84 46.78 -53.34
CA GLY A 503 -27.10 47.49 -53.10
C GLY A 503 -27.92 46.91 -51.95
N GLY A 504 -27.40 45.90 -51.23
CA GLY A 504 -28.08 45.19 -50.15
C GLY A 504 -27.11 44.69 -49.07
N PRO A 505 -26.83 43.38 -48.97
CA PRO A 505 -26.05 42.81 -47.87
C PRO A 505 -24.61 43.37 -47.78
N GLY A 506 -23.99 43.68 -48.92
CA GLY A 506 -22.65 44.23 -48.95
C GLY A 506 -22.52 45.62 -48.31
N ASP A 507 -23.59 46.41 -48.35
CA ASP A 507 -23.62 47.74 -47.73
C ASP A 507 -23.67 47.66 -46.20
N VAL A 508 -24.40 46.69 -45.63
CA VAL A 508 -24.42 46.43 -44.18
C VAL A 508 -22.99 46.21 -43.68
N PHE A 509 -22.23 45.32 -44.30
CA PHE A 509 -20.86 45.02 -43.87
C PHE A 509 -19.89 46.19 -44.07
N MET A 510 -20.04 46.94 -45.16
CA MET A 510 -19.22 48.14 -45.39
C MET A 510 -19.52 49.26 -44.40
N GLN A 511 -20.79 49.45 -44.04
CA GLN A 511 -21.19 50.40 -42.99
C GLN A 511 -20.71 49.94 -41.61
N LEU A 512 -20.80 48.64 -41.29
CA LEU A 512 -20.24 48.07 -40.06
C LEU A 512 -18.74 48.34 -39.94
N TYR A 513 -17.99 48.19 -41.03
CA TYR A 513 -16.57 48.57 -41.03
C TYR A 513 -16.36 50.05 -40.75
N ARG A 514 -17.15 50.95 -41.35
CA ARG A 514 -17.05 52.39 -41.14
C ARG A 514 -17.35 52.79 -39.69
N VAL A 515 -18.38 52.18 -39.09
CA VAL A 515 -18.83 52.46 -37.72
C VAL A 515 -17.88 51.88 -36.68
N THR A 516 -17.38 50.65 -36.89
CA THR A 516 -16.58 49.94 -35.88
C THR A 516 -15.07 50.05 -36.10
N GLY A 517 -14.62 50.46 -37.29
CA GLY A 517 -13.23 50.42 -37.70
C GLY A 517 -12.65 49.01 -37.84
N ASN A 518 -13.46 47.95 -37.67
CA ASN A 518 -12.96 46.59 -37.57
C ASN A 518 -12.75 45.95 -38.96
N PRO A 519 -11.50 45.69 -39.39
CA PRO A 519 -11.19 45.18 -40.73
C PRO A 519 -11.73 43.75 -40.99
N LYS A 520 -12.28 43.07 -39.98
CA LYS A 520 -12.97 41.79 -40.19
C LYS A 520 -14.17 41.94 -41.13
N TYR A 521 -14.92 43.04 -41.03
CA TYR A 521 -16.14 43.23 -41.83
C TYR A 521 -15.83 43.45 -43.31
N THR A 522 -14.72 44.11 -43.67
CA THR A 522 -14.30 44.24 -45.07
C THR A 522 -13.82 42.92 -45.65
N ARG A 523 -13.10 42.11 -44.86
CA ARG A 523 -12.69 40.76 -45.26
C ARG A 523 -13.91 39.86 -45.49
N MET A 524 -14.85 39.86 -44.55
CA MET A 524 -16.10 39.10 -44.65
C MET A 524 -16.92 39.52 -45.86
N ASN A 525 -17.03 40.83 -46.10
CA ASN A 525 -17.75 41.35 -47.25
C ASN A 525 -17.17 40.82 -48.58
N GLN A 526 -15.84 40.77 -48.68
CA GLN A 526 -15.17 40.21 -49.86
C GLN A 526 -15.41 38.70 -49.99
N GLU A 527 -15.33 37.94 -48.89
CA GLU A 527 -15.54 36.49 -48.90
C GLU A 527 -16.96 36.11 -49.36
N LEU A 528 -17.97 36.80 -48.84
CA LEU A 528 -19.38 36.59 -49.20
C LEU A 528 -19.70 37.06 -50.62
N TYR A 529 -19.12 38.19 -51.05
CA TYR A 529 -19.21 38.64 -52.44
C TYR A 529 -18.57 37.63 -53.41
N ASP A 530 -17.35 37.17 -53.13
CA ASP A 530 -16.64 36.21 -53.98
C ASP A 530 -17.41 34.89 -54.09
N MET A 531 -17.99 34.41 -52.99
CA MET A 531 -18.84 33.21 -52.98
C MET A 531 -20.09 33.41 -53.85
N THR A 532 -20.81 34.53 -53.66
CA THR A 532 -22.03 34.85 -54.41
C THR A 532 -21.71 34.96 -55.91
N LEU A 533 -20.60 35.62 -56.25
CA LEU A 533 -20.11 35.75 -57.63
C LEU A 533 -19.74 34.41 -58.24
N LYS A 534 -19.00 33.55 -57.51
CA LYS A 534 -18.67 32.20 -57.99
C LYS A 534 -19.93 31.40 -58.28
N MET A 535 -20.97 31.53 -57.45
CA MET A 535 -22.22 30.81 -57.66
C MET A 535 -23.00 31.35 -58.85
N GLY A 536 -23.12 32.68 -59.00
CA GLY A 536 -23.72 33.27 -60.20
C GLY A 536 -23.00 32.86 -61.48
N LEU A 537 -21.66 32.78 -61.45
CA LEU A 537 -20.87 32.31 -62.60
C LEU A 537 -21.05 30.81 -62.87
N ALA A 538 -21.19 29.98 -61.84
CA ALA A 538 -21.40 28.54 -62.00
C ALA A 538 -22.81 28.21 -62.50
N ASP A 539 -23.84 28.93 -62.05
CA ASP A 539 -25.24 28.72 -62.44
C ASP A 539 -25.62 29.50 -63.72
N GLY A 540 -24.78 30.45 -64.17
CA GLY A 540 -25.03 31.26 -65.37
C GLY A 540 -26.06 32.38 -65.17
N ASP A 541 -26.46 32.66 -63.93
CA ASP A 541 -27.48 33.65 -63.59
C ASP A 541 -27.08 34.48 -62.35
N GLY A 542 -26.66 35.72 -62.60
CA GLY A 542 -26.25 36.65 -61.54
C GLY A 542 -27.41 37.24 -60.74
N THR A 543 -28.63 37.31 -61.29
CA THR A 543 -29.80 37.84 -60.58
C THR A 543 -30.47 36.73 -59.77
N GLY A 544 -30.62 35.54 -60.37
CA GLY A 544 -31.20 34.37 -59.71
C GLY A 544 -30.40 33.93 -58.48
N VAL A 545 -29.06 34.01 -58.50
CA VAL A 545 -28.24 33.66 -57.34
C VAL A 545 -28.43 34.61 -56.15
N MET A 546 -28.70 35.89 -56.42
CA MET A 546 -28.95 36.88 -55.37
C MET A 546 -30.26 36.56 -54.67
N ASP A 547 -31.32 36.27 -55.42
CA ASP A 547 -32.61 35.86 -54.84
C ASP A 547 -32.48 34.53 -54.08
N GLN A 548 -31.75 33.56 -54.65
CA GLN A 548 -31.58 32.23 -54.04
C GLN A 548 -30.79 32.26 -52.72
N LEU A 549 -29.72 33.06 -52.63
CA LEU A 549 -28.86 33.12 -51.44
C LEU A 549 -29.27 34.21 -50.45
N TRP A 550 -29.66 35.37 -50.97
CA TRP A 550 -29.89 36.59 -50.19
C TRP A 550 -31.36 37.01 -50.15
N GLY A 551 -32.20 36.56 -51.09
CA GLY A 551 -33.65 36.86 -51.09
C GLY A 551 -34.41 36.27 -49.90
N ARG A 552 -33.77 35.38 -49.14
CA ARG A 552 -34.26 34.85 -47.85
C ARG A 552 -33.87 35.73 -46.66
N PHE A 553 -33.18 36.83 -46.90
CA PHE A 553 -32.77 37.77 -45.87
C PHE A 553 -33.24 39.17 -46.23
N GLU A 554 -33.75 39.88 -45.25
CA GLU A 554 -33.96 41.31 -45.32
C GLU A 554 -32.80 42.03 -44.65
N THR A 555 -32.41 43.19 -45.18
CA THR A 555 -31.24 43.93 -44.70
C THR A 555 -31.62 45.37 -44.39
N VAL A 556 -31.24 45.85 -43.20
CA VAL A 556 -31.37 47.25 -42.81
C VAL A 556 -29.96 47.80 -42.58
N ALA A 557 -29.62 48.86 -43.33
CA ALA A 557 -28.30 49.49 -43.30
C ALA A 557 -28.40 51.01 -43.13
N ASP A 558 -28.63 51.46 -41.90
CA ASP A 558 -28.71 52.89 -41.56
C ASP A 558 -27.75 53.30 -40.43
N GLU A 559 -27.84 54.57 -40.01
CA GLU A 559 -26.95 55.18 -39.02
C GLU A 559 -27.03 54.58 -37.61
N ASN A 560 -28.10 53.84 -37.27
CA ASN A 560 -28.36 53.29 -35.93
C ASN A 560 -28.63 51.78 -35.93
N VAL A 561 -28.94 51.17 -37.06
CA VAL A 561 -29.23 49.73 -37.19
C VAL A 561 -28.58 49.19 -38.48
N LEU A 562 -27.72 48.20 -38.30
CA LEU A 562 -26.95 47.50 -39.33
C LEU A 562 -27.15 45.99 -39.19
N ILE A 563 -28.29 45.50 -39.67
CA ILE A 563 -28.72 44.10 -39.48
C ILE A 563 -29.08 43.43 -40.79
N PHE A 564 -28.97 42.11 -40.79
CA PHE A 564 -29.66 41.22 -41.72
C PHE A 564 -30.52 40.24 -40.90
N THR A 565 -31.78 40.05 -41.29
CA THR A 565 -32.71 39.13 -40.63
C THR A 565 -33.25 38.14 -41.65
N PRO A 566 -33.65 36.92 -41.24
CA PRO A 566 -34.43 36.04 -42.13
C PRO A 566 -35.66 36.77 -42.64
N ALA A 567 -36.06 36.57 -43.89
CA ALA A 567 -37.20 37.25 -44.52
C ALA A 567 -38.57 36.91 -43.88
N GLU A 568 -38.62 35.89 -43.02
CA GLU A 568 -39.79 35.61 -42.18
C GLU A 568 -39.96 36.63 -41.04
N MET A 569 -38.89 37.35 -40.70
CA MET A 569 -38.87 38.44 -39.73
C MET A 569 -38.89 39.76 -40.49
N ASP A 570 -39.91 40.58 -40.27
CA ASP A 570 -40.00 41.94 -40.80
C ASP A 570 -38.81 42.76 -40.26
N ALA A 571 -37.83 43.05 -41.12
CA ALA A 571 -36.61 43.72 -40.70
C ALA A 571 -36.86 45.15 -40.24
N ASP A 572 -37.91 45.80 -40.76
CA ASP A 572 -38.30 47.15 -40.35
C ASP A 572 -38.89 47.11 -38.93
N ASP A 573 -39.74 46.13 -38.61
CA ASP A 573 -40.27 45.92 -37.24
C ASP A 573 -39.14 45.63 -36.24
N VAL A 574 -38.21 44.75 -36.60
CA VAL A 574 -37.03 44.46 -35.78
C VAL A 574 -36.19 45.71 -35.56
N ALA A 575 -35.92 46.48 -36.63
CA ALA A 575 -35.15 47.71 -36.54
C ALA A 575 -35.85 48.77 -35.67
N ASP A 576 -37.17 48.91 -35.78
CA ASP A 576 -37.96 49.83 -34.96
C ASP A 576 -37.95 49.44 -33.48
N LYS A 577 -38.07 48.15 -33.18
CA LYS A 577 -37.92 47.61 -31.81
C LYS A 577 -36.54 47.92 -31.23
N LEU A 578 -35.46 47.71 -31.99
CA LEU A 578 -34.09 48.01 -31.56
C LEU A 578 -33.87 49.52 -31.33
N ARG A 579 -34.40 50.37 -32.23
CA ARG A 579 -34.36 51.83 -32.07
C ARG A 579 -35.13 52.27 -30.83
N GLU A 580 -36.28 51.67 -30.57
CA GLU A 580 -37.09 51.95 -29.39
C GLU A 580 -36.36 51.55 -28.10
N MET A 581 -35.65 50.42 -28.10
CA MET A 581 -34.77 50.04 -26.98
C MET A 581 -33.70 51.10 -26.72
N SER A 582 -33.03 51.60 -27.76
CA SER A 582 -32.06 52.68 -27.62
C SER A 582 -32.69 53.95 -27.04
N ARG A 583 -33.92 54.32 -27.45
CA ARG A 583 -34.61 55.52 -26.93
C ARG A 583 -35.00 55.38 -25.46
N ARG A 584 -35.33 54.16 -25.01
CA ARG A 584 -35.74 53.86 -23.63
C ARG A 584 -34.58 53.85 -22.62
N LEU A 585 -33.32 53.81 -23.08
CA LEU A 585 -32.15 53.95 -22.21
C LEU A 585 -32.15 55.30 -21.48
N PRO A 586 -31.69 55.45 -20.23
CA PRO A 586 -31.66 56.74 -19.52
C PRO A 586 -30.91 57.87 -20.25
N PRO A 587 -31.24 59.15 -20.01
CA PRO A 587 -30.56 60.28 -20.66
C PRO A 587 -29.05 60.34 -20.38
N GLU A 588 -28.61 59.93 -19.18
CA GLU A 588 -27.18 59.81 -18.85
C GLU A 588 -26.41 58.76 -19.70
N MET A 589 -27.12 57.94 -20.48
CA MET A 589 -26.57 56.94 -21.41
C MET A 589 -26.60 57.43 -22.87
N GLU A 590 -26.46 58.74 -23.11
CA GLU A 590 -26.54 59.37 -24.44
C GLU A 590 -25.63 58.71 -25.50
N ALA A 591 -24.42 58.28 -25.13
CA ALA A 591 -23.52 57.55 -26.03
C ALA A 591 -24.12 56.22 -26.53
N TYR A 592 -24.89 55.53 -25.69
CA TYR A 592 -25.55 54.27 -26.00
C TYR A 592 -26.85 54.46 -26.78
N ARG A 593 -27.57 55.58 -26.54
CA ARG A 593 -28.72 55.98 -27.37
C ARG A 593 -28.33 56.23 -28.83
N ASN A 594 -27.08 56.66 -29.03
CA ASN A 594 -26.46 56.90 -30.34
C ASN A 594 -25.59 55.71 -30.81
N GLY A 595 -25.68 54.56 -30.13
CA GLY A 595 -25.03 53.33 -30.55
C GLY A 595 -25.74 52.69 -31.75
N VAL A 596 -25.00 51.85 -32.46
CA VAL A 596 -25.48 51.14 -33.64
C VAL A 596 -25.77 49.69 -33.27
N TRP A 597 -26.99 49.23 -33.52
CA TRP A 597 -27.33 47.82 -33.39
C TRP A 597 -26.83 47.03 -34.60
N LYS A 598 -26.30 45.84 -34.35
CA LYS A 598 -25.87 44.91 -35.39
C LYS A 598 -26.22 43.48 -35.01
N ASN A 599 -26.18 42.54 -35.96
CA ASN A 599 -26.25 41.12 -35.59
C ASN A 599 -25.11 40.77 -34.61
N SER A 600 -25.46 40.01 -33.57
CA SER A 600 -24.49 39.47 -32.62
C SER A 600 -23.57 38.47 -33.33
N GLU A 601 -22.32 38.37 -32.87
CA GLU A 601 -21.31 37.54 -33.55
C GLU A 601 -21.58 36.04 -33.41
N ASP A 602 -22.37 35.66 -32.41
CA ASP A 602 -22.86 34.31 -32.15
C ASP A 602 -24.17 33.97 -32.88
N GLY A 603 -24.75 34.92 -33.64
CA GLY A 603 -26.00 34.74 -34.39
C GLY A 603 -27.27 34.66 -33.54
N LYS A 604 -27.19 34.84 -32.23
CA LYS A 604 -28.33 34.68 -31.30
C LYS A 604 -29.28 35.87 -31.23
N GLY A 605 -28.92 37.01 -31.83
CA GLY A 605 -29.74 38.21 -31.83
C GLY A 605 -28.95 39.44 -32.27
N PHE A 606 -29.04 40.51 -31.49
CA PHE A 606 -28.49 41.82 -31.83
C PHE A 606 -27.60 42.36 -30.73
N SER A 607 -26.50 43.02 -31.09
CA SER A 607 -25.61 43.69 -30.14
C SER A 607 -25.45 45.17 -30.46
N LEU A 608 -25.31 45.96 -29.39
CA LEU A 608 -25.10 47.40 -29.49
C LEU A 608 -23.60 47.71 -29.53
N VAL A 609 -23.17 48.46 -30.54
CA VAL A 609 -21.79 48.92 -30.69
C VAL A 609 -21.71 50.44 -30.74
N LEU A 610 -20.64 51.01 -30.18
CA LEU A 610 -20.42 52.46 -30.21
C LEU A 610 -19.67 52.88 -31.49
N PRO A 611 -19.95 54.08 -32.05
CA PRO A 611 -19.35 54.59 -33.30
C PRO A 611 -17.81 54.82 -33.33
N LEU A 612 -17.06 54.31 -32.35
CA LEU A 612 -15.60 54.42 -32.25
C LEU A 612 -14.91 53.07 -31.94
N GLY A 613 -15.60 51.95 -32.22
CA GLY A 613 -15.03 50.61 -32.16
C GLY A 613 -15.08 49.91 -30.79
N GLY A 614 -15.66 50.54 -29.77
CA GLY A 614 -15.96 49.91 -28.49
C GLY A 614 -17.27 49.12 -28.54
N GLY A 615 -17.23 47.84 -28.18
CA GLY A 615 -18.44 47.08 -27.88
C GLY A 615 -19.04 47.57 -26.56
N VAL A 616 -20.36 47.68 -26.47
CA VAL A 616 -21.01 48.02 -25.19
C VAL A 616 -20.97 46.79 -24.32
N MET A 617 -20.29 46.85 -23.18
CA MET A 617 -20.13 45.71 -22.28
C MET A 617 -20.88 45.95 -20.97
N HIS A 618 -21.53 44.92 -20.45
CA HIS A 618 -21.89 44.82 -19.04
C HIS A 618 -20.61 44.81 -18.17
N ARG A 619 -20.72 45.14 -16.88
CA ARG A 619 -19.59 45.12 -15.93
C ARG A 619 -18.91 43.75 -15.79
N ASP A 620 -19.60 42.68 -16.16
CA ASP A 620 -19.05 41.32 -16.23
C ASP A 620 -18.19 41.07 -17.49
N GLY A 621 -18.01 42.09 -18.33
CA GLY A 621 -17.22 42.04 -19.55
C GLY A 621 -17.93 41.38 -20.73
N LYS A 622 -19.25 41.21 -20.68
CA LYS A 622 -20.04 40.66 -21.79
C LYS A 622 -20.69 41.75 -22.63
N PRO A 623 -20.78 41.59 -23.96
CA PRO A 623 -21.47 42.56 -24.80
C PRO A 623 -22.97 42.65 -24.44
N VAL A 624 -23.56 43.83 -24.58
CA VAL A 624 -25.02 44.00 -24.53
C VAL A 624 -25.61 43.34 -25.76
N VAL A 625 -26.37 42.27 -25.53
CA VAL A 625 -27.02 41.45 -26.55
C VAL A 625 -28.51 41.36 -26.23
N VAL A 626 -29.34 41.41 -27.27
CA VAL A 626 -30.78 41.18 -27.21
C VAL A 626 -31.09 40.02 -28.13
N THR A 627 -31.67 38.95 -27.59
CA THR A 627 -32.10 37.79 -28.37
C THR A 627 -33.39 38.08 -29.14
N TYR A 628 -33.68 37.28 -30.17
CA TYR A 628 -34.94 37.39 -30.92
C TYR A 628 -36.18 37.23 -30.01
N ASP A 629 -36.15 36.30 -29.06
CA ASP A 629 -37.27 36.06 -28.13
C ASP A 629 -37.51 37.25 -27.18
N GLU A 630 -36.44 37.92 -26.75
CA GLU A 630 -36.53 39.12 -25.91
C GLU A 630 -37.08 40.33 -26.69
N LEU A 631 -36.81 40.39 -28.00
CA LEU A 631 -37.28 41.45 -28.88
C LEU A 631 -38.81 41.46 -29.02
N ASP A 632 -39.43 40.29 -29.07
CA ASP A 632 -40.89 40.15 -29.18
C ASP A 632 -41.64 40.42 -27.87
N MET A 633 -40.92 40.44 -26.75
CA MET A 633 -41.49 40.79 -25.44
C MET A 633 -41.46 42.31 -25.17
N ILE A 634 -40.91 43.14 -26.07
CA ILE A 634 -40.68 44.59 -25.88
C ILE A 634 -41.96 45.38 -25.54
N ASP A 635 -43.12 44.96 -26.03
CA ASP A 635 -44.42 45.58 -25.71
C ASP A 635 -44.89 45.33 -24.26
N SER A 636 -44.31 44.32 -23.60
CA SER A 636 -44.59 43.96 -22.19
C SER A 636 -43.49 44.44 -21.22
N LEU A 637 -42.50 45.16 -21.72
CA LEU A 637 -41.15 45.28 -21.14
C LEU A 637 -40.93 46.56 -20.33
N ASP A 638 -41.86 46.91 -19.44
CA ASP A 638 -41.60 47.89 -18.36
C ASP A 638 -40.58 47.35 -17.32
N VAL A 639 -40.27 46.05 -17.36
CA VAL A 639 -39.52 45.33 -16.32
C VAL A 639 -38.03 45.11 -16.65
N HIS A 640 -37.61 45.04 -17.91
CA HIS A 640 -36.19 44.81 -18.26
C HIS A 640 -35.37 46.08 -18.50
N VAL A 641 -36.00 47.19 -18.90
CA VAL A 641 -35.34 48.51 -18.82
C VAL A 641 -35.07 48.87 -17.34
N GLY A 642 -35.91 48.38 -16.41
CA GLY A 642 -35.72 48.47 -14.97
C GLY A 642 -34.46 47.76 -14.47
N THR A 643 -34.13 46.56 -14.97
CA THR A 643 -32.87 45.86 -14.60
C THR A 643 -31.63 46.50 -15.23
N ILE A 644 -31.78 47.13 -16.41
CA ILE A 644 -30.75 47.96 -17.05
C ILE A 644 -30.55 49.30 -16.28
N ALA A 645 -31.58 49.80 -15.58
CA ALA A 645 -31.58 51.09 -14.89
C ALA A 645 -31.45 51.04 -13.35
N SER A 646 -31.75 49.93 -12.66
CA SER A 646 -31.88 49.91 -11.18
C SER A 646 -30.72 49.24 -10.42
N GLY A 647 -29.65 48.80 -11.07
CA GLY A 647 -28.50 48.18 -10.42
C GLY A 647 -27.26 49.07 -10.39
N LYS A 648 -27.17 49.99 -9.41
CA LYS A 648 -25.95 50.69 -8.93
C LYS A 648 -24.74 50.80 -9.91
N LYS A 649 -24.58 51.91 -10.65
CA LYS A 649 -23.29 52.36 -11.24
C LYS A 649 -22.39 51.23 -11.83
N ASP A 650 -22.92 50.40 -12.74
CA ASP A 650 -22.25 49.17 -13.20
C ASP A 650 -21.95 49.14 -14.72
N TRP A 651 -21.30 50.17 -15.28
CA TRP A 651 -20.87 50.18 -16.68
C TRP A 651 -19.46 50.78 -16.81
N GLU A 652 -18.57 50.14 -17.57
CA GLU A 652 -17.23 50.65 -17.91
C GLU A 652 -17.05 50.69 -19.44
N ILE A 653 -16.36 51.72 -19.92
CA ILE A 653 -16.03 51.94 -21.34
C ILE A 653 -14.65 51.31 -21.60
N HIS A 654 -14.55 50.42 -22.58
CA HIS A 654 -13.27 49.86 -23.06
C HIS A 654 -12.94 50.29 -24.48
#